data_AF-B1ZPV5-F1
#
_entry.id   AF-B1ZPV5-F1
#
_cell.length_a   1.000
_cell.length_b   1.000
_cell.length_c   1.000
_cell.angle_alpha   90.00
_cell.angle_beta   90.00
_cell.angle_gamma   90.00
#
_symmetry.space_group_name_H-M   'P 1'
#
loop_
_entity.id
_entity.type
_entity.pdbx_description
1 polymer ?
#
loop_
_entity_poly.entity_id
_entity_poly.type
_entity_poly.pdbx_seq_one_letter_code
_entity_poly.pdbx_strand_id
1 'polypeptide(L)'
;MRPPRTHPMSASTPPPDKQPSSTPASASDRGTSPHQQAARGWTAWLTFAVTLGLLVEVVTGLWILVAPFSLATQLVVLLHGAAGVLLVAPFAVYQVRHYQLWSAQTLSVVKLIGYAAMALTITCLVTGVIVTAQALFGRRLSSWADQVHLVTGLASAAVLIIHFALAYVRRREPLRSIPNFRRRLRRRGLALAGMVAGLYAAVGLGAALLPRTSVNLPLPSDYSLPEYAQKFDEYRGSPFAPTYARTSTGGLVNPAVLSGSTSCGTSGCHEQILAEWEPSAHRFSAMNPPFQAVQKAFARDRSPADTRYCAGCHDPISLFAGAKDIHNLSLSAPGMQEGNSCVVCHSISHVDQRGNADYVLTPPTRYLGESASGLAKRVSDFLIRAYPQQHLADYNRNILRTPEFCGACHKQFIPEALNRFGASPSQNQFDEWRKSHWVDPQHADKTLSCRDCHMRLVPDSRDPGAGEAGDLRRASSDGAHRHHGTIATNLFMPDVLKLPHHEEQRRLTTAWIRGETVLPEIAHLWPSGPVSSIELLAPAEAQPGTTLELTAIVKNRKAGHNFITGPLDFLRSWVHLRVMDGNGVLLAEWGGIDPATREILDEPGHIHTPGRPRDAGTLVLEGVPLDEAGQPIVRHELWRKAGGSGNRVIFPGYADKQVYRLNVPAGARGPLTVTADLNFRRYRQEFLNLVVPDMERESGVYQPTITKDSASREIAIQPAATARTALASPHVAAR
;
A
#
# COMPACT_ATOMS: atom_id res chain seq x y z
N MET A 1 79.33 -73.55 -34.37
CA MET A 1 80.64 -74.09 -34.81
C MET A 1 81.66 -73.89 -33.70
N ARG A 2 82.13 -75.00 -33.11
CA ARG A 2 83.41 -75.24 -32.39
C ARG A 2 83.83 -74.33 -31.19
N PRO A 3 84.59 -74.85 -30.20
CA PRO A 3 84.00 -75.23 -28.90
C PRO A 3 84.87 -74.73 -27.69
N PRO A 4 85.07 -75.43 -26.55
CA PRO A 4 84.93 -74.86 -25.19
C PRO A 4 86.22 -74.98 -24.34
N ARG A 5 86.10 -74.92 -22.99
CA ARG A 5 87.03 -75.33 -21.89
C ARG A 5 87.69 -74.14 -21.16
N THR A 6 87.83 -74.08 -19.83
CA THR A 6 87.92 -75.10 -18.75
C THR A 6 87.69 -74.51 -17.34
N HIS A 7 87.16 -75.37 -16.46
CA HIS A 7 86.99 -75.41 -14.98
C HIS A 7 88.21 -75.04 -14.07
N PRO A 8 88.17 -75.22 -12.72
CA PRO A 8 87.18 -74.92 -11.64
C PRO A 8 87.83 -74.38 -10.32
N MET A 9 87.07 -74.12 -9.24
CA MET A 9 87.28 -74.72 -7.88
C MET A 9 86.32 -74.17 -6.78
N SER A 10 85.70 -75.12 -6.05
CA SER A 10 85.19 -75.14 -4.64
C SER A 10 84.05 -74.16 -4.23
N ALA A 11 82.78 -74.58 -4.01
CA ALA A 11 82.17 -75.40 -2.92
C ALA A 11 82.36 -74.78 -1.51
N SER A 12 81.34 -74.47 -0.67
CA SER A 12 80.16 -75.25 -0.18
C SER A 12 79.15 -74.34 0.59
N THR A 13 77.84 -74.19 0.25
CA THR A 13 76.57 -74.87 0.72
C THR A 13 76.12 -74.64 2.19
N PRO A 14 74.81 -74.73 2.63
CA PRO A 14 73.56 -75.20 1.97
C PRO A 14 72.29 -74.26 2.24
N PRO A 15 70.99 -74.69 2.27
CA PRO A 15 69.90 -74.18 1.39
C PRO A 15 68.66 -73.65 2.19
N PRO A 16 67.40 -73.94 1.80
CA PRO A 16 66.49 -73.23 0.88
C PRO A 16 65.35 -72.50 1.63
N ASP A 17 64.55 -71.65 0.95
CA ASP A 17 63.08 -71.81 0.86
C ASP A 17 62.32 -70.56 0.38
N LYS A 18 61.22 -70.86 -0.29
CA LYS A 18 60.20 -69.98 -0.90
C LYS A 18 59.59 -69.00 0.10
N GLN A 19 59.20 -67.78 -0.34
CA GLN A 19 57.85 -67.17 -0.18
C GLN A 19 57.79 -65.66 -0.55
N PRO A 20 56.58 -65.06 -0.70
CA PRO A 20 56.27 -64.08 -1.75
C PRO A 20 56.60 -62.63 -1.37
N SER A 21 56.74 -61.82 -2.41
CA SER A 21 56.88 -60.37 -2.35
C SER A 21 55.65 -59.70 -1.71
N SER A 22 55.76 -59.36 -0.42
CA SER A 22 54.97 -58.33 0.23
C SER A 22 55.92 -57.22 0.70
N THR A 23 56.01 -56.14 -0.08
CA THR A 23 56.67 -54.92 0.37
C THR A 23 55.68 -54.14 1.22
N PRO A 24 55.96 -53.85 2.51
CA PRO A 24 55.07 -53.04 3.34
C PRO A 24 55.20 -51.56 2.98
N ALA A 25 54.10 -50.85 3.18
CA ALA A 25 53.93 -49.42 2.98
C ALA A 25 55.09 -48.57 3.53
N SER A 26 55.61 -47.68 2.68
CA SER A 26 56.59 -46.66 3.07
C SER A 26 55.96 -45.62 4.00
N ALA A 27 56.39 -45.64 5.26
CA ALA A 27 56.28 -44.50 6.17
C ALA A 27 57.11 -43.32 5.63
N SER A 28 56.45 -42.25 5.15
CA SER A 28 57.15 -41.04 4.67
C SER A 28 56.49 -39.71 5.09
N ASP A 29 55.78 -39.65 6.22
CA ASP A 29 55.21 -38.36 6.68
C ASP A 29 55.44 -38.01 8.16
N ARG A 30 56.37 -38.67 8.85
CA ARG A 30 56.84 -38.24 10.19
C ARG A 30 58.23 -37.63 10.09
N GLY A 31 58.33 -36.35 9.72
CA GLY A 31 59.64 -35.67 9.72
C GLY A 31 59.72 -34.28 9.09
N THR A 32 58.62 -33.57 8.83
CA THR A 32 58.71 -32.16 8.37
C THR A 32 58.74 -31.22 9.57
N SER A 33 59.73 -30.30 9.62
CA SER A 33 59.81 -29.34 10.73
C SER A 33 58.58 -28.42 10.73
N PRO A 34 58.11 -27.91 11.89
CA PRO A 34 56.97 -26.98 11.97
C PRO A 34 57.11 -25.73 11.08
N HIS A 35 58.35 -25.38 10.70
CA HIS A 35 58.67 -24.30 9.77
C HIS A 35 58.41 -24.68 8.30
N GLN A 36 58.77 -25.91 7.89
CA GLN A 36 58.47 -26.42 6.55
C GLN A 36 56.97 -26.62 6.34
N GLN A 37 56.25 -27.08 7.36
CA GLN A 37 54.79 -27.20 7.34
C GLN A 37 54.12 -25.82 7.23
N ALA A 38 54.59 -24.82 7.99
CA ALA A 38 54.10 -23.45 7.87
C ALA A 38 54.31 -22.89 6.45
N ALA A 39 55.49 -23.08 5.86
CA ALA A 39 55.80 -22.58 4.53
C ALA A 39 54.99 -23.24 3.41
N ARG A 40 54.73 -24.54 3.54
CA ARG A 40 53.78 -25.28 2.66
C ARG A 40 52.36 -24.73 2.84
N GLY A 41 51.94 -24.40 4.06
CA GLY A 41 50.66 -23.75 4.35
C GLY A 41 50.49 -22.39 3.66
N TRP A 42 51.44 -21.46 3.84
CA TRP A 42 51.42 -20.14 3.17
C TRP A 42 51.41 -20.23 1.64
N THR A 43 51.89 -21.35 1.09
CA THR A 43 51.97 -21.60 -0.35
C THR A 43 51.00 -22.68 -0.84
N ALA A 44 50.01 -23.09 -0.05
CA ALA A 44 48.97 -24.04 -0.47
C ALA A 44 47.90 -23.36 -1.35
N TRP A 45 47.33 -24.09 -2.30
CA TRP A 45 46.22 -23.60 -3.13
C TRP A 45 44.97 -23.28 -2.28
N LEU A 46 44.62 -24.18 -1.36
CA LEU A 46 43.46 -24.00 -0.48
C LEU A 46 43.55 -22.72 0.36
N THR A 47 44.73 -22.41 0.90
CA THR A 47 44.98 -21.14 1.61
C THR A 47 44.77 -19.94 0.69
N PHE A 48 45.27 -19.99 -0.55
CA PHE A 48 45.04 -18.92 -1.51
C PHE A 48 43.55 -18.73 -1.83
N ALA A 49 42.82 -19.82 -2.10
CA ALA A 49 41.38 -19.77 -2.41
C ALA A 49 40.56 -19.21 -1.24
N VAL A 50 40.84 -19.66 -0.01
CA VAL A 50 40.16 -19.16 1.20
C VAL A 50 40.53 -17.70 1.49
N THR A 51 41.79 -17.31 1.37
CA THR A 51 42.19 -15.91 1.54
C THR A 51 41.55 -15.01 0.47
N LEU A 52 41.44 -15.47 -0.77
CA LEU A 52 40.73 -14.73 -1.82
C LEU A 52 39.26 -14.55 -1.47
N GLY A 53 38.57 -15.64 -1.10
CA GLY A 53 37.16 -15.57 -0.70
C GLY A 53 36.94 -14.63 0.47
N LEU A 54 37.71 -14.78 1.55
CA LEU A 54 37.61 -13.88 2.71
C LEU A 54 37.89 -12.42 2.35
N LEU A 55 38.84 -12.15 1.44
CA LEU A 55 39.11 -10.80 0.98
C LEU A 55 37.95 -10.23 0.15
N VAL A 56 37.34 -11.05 -0.73
CA VAL A 56 36.13 -10.67 -1.45
C VAL A 56 35.00 -10.35 -0.47
N GLU A 57 34.71 -11.22 0.50
CA GLU A 57 33.67 -11.00 1.52
C GLU A 57 33.90 -9.71 2.33
N VAL A 58 35.13 -9.46 2.77
CA VAL A 58 35.45 -8.25 3.55
C VAL A 58 35.27 -6.99 2.72
N VAL A 59 35.80 -6.94 1.50
CA VAL A 59 35.69 -5.72 0.68
C VAL A 59 34.26 -5.51 0.21
N THR A 60 33.54 -6.55 -0.17
CA THR A 60 32.13 -6.44 -0.59
C THR A 60 31.22 -6.08 0.58
N GLY A 61 31.43 -6.67 1.77
CA GLY A 61 30.68 -6.34 2.98
C GLY A 61 30.92 -4.89 3.43
N LEU A 62 32.18 -4.41 3.39
CA LEU A 62 32.49 -3.00 3.65
C LEU A 62 31.88 -2.07 2.61
N TRP A 63 31.86 -2.45 1.33
CA TRP A 63 31.19 -1.69 0.28
C TRP A 63 29.69 -1.58 0.57
N ILE A 64 29.01 -2.67 0.89
CA ILE A 64 27.56 -2.67 1.21
C ILE A 64 27.26 -1.75 2.39
N LEU A 65 28.17 -1.70 3.37
CA LEU A 65 28.02 -0.87 4.57
C LEU A 65 28.14 0.64 4.29
N VAL A 66 29.01 1.07 3.36
CA VAL A 66 29.36 2.49 3.21
C VAL A 66 28.98 3.11 1.86
N ALA A 67 28.81 2.30 0.81
CA ALA A 67 28.51 2.81 -0.52
C ALA A 67 27.03 3.22 -0.63
N PRO A 68 26.72 4.29 -1.40
CA PRO A 68 25.34 4.67 -1.65
C PRO A 68 24.62 3.61 -2.48
N PHE A 69 23.28 3.65 -2.45
CA PHE A 69 22.45 2.83 -3.31
C PHE A 69 22.77 3.13 -4.79
N SER A 70 23.15 2.09 -5.52
CA SER A 70 23.48 2.18 -6.94
C SER A 70 23.35 0.81 -7.59
N LEU A 71 23.31 0.76 -8.93
CA LEU A 71 23.34 -0.52 -9.64
C LEU A 71 24.61 -1.33 -9.33
N ALA A 72 25.75 -0.66 -9.18
CA ALA A 72 26.99 -1.32 -8.77
C ALA A 72 26.86 -1.94 -7.36
N THR A 73 26.29 -1.21 -6.40
CA THR A 73 26.05 -1.73 -5.04
C THR A 73 25.11 -2.94 -5.06
N GLN A 74 24.05 -2.92 -5.87
CA GLN A 74 23.15 -4.07 -6.03
C GLN A 74 23.89 -5.30 -6.58
N LEU A 75 24.75 -5.13 -7.58
CA LEU A 75 25.60 -6.22 -8.09
C LEU A 75 26.59 -6.72 -7.04
N VAL A 76 27.14 -5.83 -6.20
CA VAL A 76 27.99 -6.21 -5.06
C VAL A 76 27.22 -7.04 -4.03
N VAL A 77 25.96 -6.71 -3.73
CA VAL A 77 25.11 -7.51 -2.82
C VAL A 77 24.92 -8.94 -3.36
N LEU A 78 24.63 -9.08 -4.66
CA LEU A 78 24.52 -10.40 -5.30
C LEU A 78 25.84 -11.18 -5.23
N LEU A 79 26.95 -10.49 -5.51
CA LEU A 79 28.29 -11.08 -5.45
C LEU A 79 28.63 -11.54 -4.03
N HIS A 80 28.37 -10.72 -3.01
CA HIS A 80 28.61 -11.03 -1.60
C HIS A 80 27.86 -12.28 -1.17
N GLY A 81 26.54 -12.34 -1.42
CA GLY A 81 25.73 -13.51 -1.08
C GLY A 81 26.21 -14.79 -1.79
N ALA A 82 26.51 -14.71 -3.09
CA ALA A 82 26.97 -15.85 -3.87
C ALA A 82 28.38 -16.33 -3.45
N ALA A 83 29.33 -15.40 -3.30
CA ALA A 83 30.70 -15.71 -2.90
C ALA A 83 30.76 -16.25 -1.46
N GLY A 84 29.94 -15.73 -0.54
CA GLY A 84 29.85 -16.20 0.83
C GLY A 84 29.37 -17.65 0.93
N VAL A 85 28.32 -18.01 0.17
CA VAL A 85 27.83 -19.39 0.09
C VAL A 85 28.88 -20.33 -0.51
N LEU A 86 29.56 -19.90 -1.58
CA LEU A 86 30.63 -20.68 -2.21
C LEU A 86 31.86 -20.86 -1.29
N LEU A 87 32.11 -19.91 -0.38
CA LEU A 87 33.24 -19.94 0.55
C LEU A 87 33.07 -20.95 1.69
N VAL A 88 31.84 -21.34 2.04
CA VAL A 88 31.55 -22.22 3.19
C VAL A 88 32.35 -23.53 3.14
N ALA A 89 32.25 -24.27 2.03
CA ALA A 89 32.92 -25.56 1.88
C ALA A 89 34.46 -25.47 1.90
N PRO A 90 35.13 -24.63 1.07
CA PRO A 90 36.58 -24.50 1.12
C PRO A 90 37.07 -23.97 2.45
N PHE A 91 36.34 -23.05 3.11
CA PHE A 91 36.68 -22.58 4.44
C PHE A 91 36.59 -23.70 5.48
N ALA A 92 35.53 -24.50 5.49
CA ALA A 92 35.39 -25.62 6.42
C ALA A 92 36.54 -26.64 6.28
N VAL A 93 36.87 -27.03 5.04
CA VAL A 93 38.01 -27.92 4.77
C VAL A 93 39.33 -27.30 5.23
N TYR A 94 39.52 -26.00 4.99
CA TYR A 94 40.70 -25.28 5.44
C TYR A 94 40.80 -25.26 6.96
N GLN A 95 39.71 -24.96 7.68
CA GLN A 95 39.70 -24.90 9.14
C GLN A 95 39.95 -26.26 9.78
N VAL A 96 39.37 -27.35 9.26
CA VAL A 96 39.64 -28.70 9.77
C VAL A 96 41.13 -29.05 9.63
N ARG A 97 41.71 -28.82 8.44
CA ARG A 97 43.14 -29.07 8.20
C ARG A 97 44.03 -28.18 9.06
N HIS A 98 43.69 -26.89 9.16
CA HIS A 98 44.42 -25.93 9.98
C HIS A 98 44.38 -26.34 11.46
N TYR A 99 43.21 -26.72 11.98
CA TYR A 99 43.06 -27.21 13.35
C TYR A 99 43.89 -28.47 13.59
N GLN A 100 43.80 -29.49 12.73
CA GLN A 100 44.57 -30.73 12.85
C GLN A 100 46.08 -30.50 12.86
N LEU A 101 46.58 -29.55 12.05
CA LEU A 101 48.00 -29.23 11.97
C LEU A 101 48.54 -28.50 13.21
N TRP A 102 47.72 -27.67 13.85
CA TRP A 102 48.17 -26.78 14.93
C TRP A 102 47.65 -27.16 16.33
N SER A 103 46.69 -28.09 16.45
CA SER A 103 46.05 -28.48 17.72
C SER A 103 47.05 -29.00 18.74
N ALA A 104 48.02 -29.80 18.32
CA ALA A 104 49.05 -30.40 19.17
C ALA A 104 50.11 -29.42 19.71
N GLN A 105 50.14 -28.17 19.23
CA GLN A 105 51.12 -27.17 19.69
C GLN A 105 50.69 -26.47 20.98
N THR A 106 51.66 -25.96 21.75
CA THR A 106 51.40 -25.21 22.98
C THR A 106 50.51 -23.99 22.72
N LEU A 107 49.65 -23.69 23.70
CA LEU A 107 48.77 -22.54 23.64
C LEU A 107 49.60 -21.25 23.61
N SER A 108 49.26 -20.35 22.71
CA SER A 108 49.95 -19.06 22.57
C SER A 108 48.98 -18.00 22.09
N VAL A 109 49.33 -16.72 22.24
CA VAL A 109 48.50 -15.59 21.81
C VAL A 109 48.06 -15.71 20.35
N VAL A 110 48.97 -16.12 19.45
CA VAL A 110 48.63 -16.34 18.03
C VAL A 110 47.59 -17.46 17.84
N LYS A 111 47.66 -18.54 18.64
CA LYS A 111 46.71 -19.66 18.60
C LYS A 111 45.35 -19.24 19.17
N LEU A 112 45.33 -18.47 20.26
CA LEU A 112 44.10 -17.90 20.84
C LEU A 112 43.39 -16.96 19.87
N ILE A 113 44.14 -16.04 19.25
CA ILE A 113 43.61 -15.15 18.21
C ILE A 113 43.13 -15.97 16.99
N GLY A 114 43.82 -17.07 16.65
CA GLY A 114 43.39 -17.99 15.60
C GLY A 114 42.07 -18.70 15.91
N TYR A 115 41.84 -19.13 17.15
CA TYR A 115 40.56 -19.67 17.59
C TYR A 115 39.45 -18.61 17.59
N ALA A 116 39.75 -17.38 18.02
CA ALA A 116 38.82 -16.27 17.93
C ALA A 116 38.45 -15.96 16.46
N ALA A 117 39.44 -15.88 15.56
CA ALA A 117 39.23 -15.69 14.13
C ALA A 117 38.35 -16.81 13.53
N MET A 118 38.62 -18.06 13.90
CA MET A 118 37.84 -19.22 13.49
C MET A 118 36.38 -19.10 13.96
N ALA A 119 36.16 -18.86 15.25
CA ALA A 119 34.82 -18.76 15.81
C ALA A 119 34.03 -17.63 15.15
N LEU A 120 34.61 -16.43 15.08
CA LEU A 120 33.96 -15.26 14.46
C LEU A 120 33.62 -15.50 12.99
N THR A 121 34.55 -16.06 12.21
CA THR A 121 34.34 -16.29 10.78
C THR A 121 33.30 -17.39 10.54
N ILE A 122 33.30 -18.46 11.35
CA ILE A 122 32.26 -19.50 11.30
C ILE A 122 30.90 -18.89 11.61
N THR A 123 30.79 -18.09 12.68
CA THR A 123 29.53 -17.42 13.03
C THR A 123 29.08 -16.48 11.90
N CYS A 124 29.98 -15.71 11.31
CA CYS A 124 29.69 -14.80 10.20
C CYS A 124 29.22 -15.58 8.95
N LEU A 125 29.87 -16.69 8.59
CA LEU A 125 29.47 -17.52 7.44
C LEU A 125 28.11 -18.19 7.68
N VAL A 126 27.88 -18.75 8.87
CA VAL A 126 26.60 -19.39 9.21
C VAL A 126 25.48 -18.36 9.17
N THR A 127 25.66 -17.20 9.79
CA THR A 127 24.67 -16.12 9.75
C THR A 127 24.49 -15.54 8.35
N GLY A 128 25.54 -15.46 7.54
CA GLY A 128 25.48 -15.03 6.13
C GLY A 128 24.67 -16.00 5.26
N VAL A 129 24.82 -17.31 5.45
CA VAL A 129 23.98 -18.33 4.80
C VAL A 129 22.52 -18.19 5.24
N ILE A 130 22.27 -17.96 6.53
CA ILE A 130 20.91 -17.75 7.06
C ILE A 130 20.28 -16.50 6.43
N VAL A 131 20.97 -15.36 6.41
CA VAL A 131 20.47 -14.12 5.80
C VAL A 131 20.23 -14.30 4.30
N THR A 132 21.15 -14.96 3.60
CA THR A 132 20.99 -15.26 2.16
C THR A 132 19.77 -16.14 1.90
N ALA A 133 19.56 -17.19 2.70
CA ALA A 133 18.39 -18.05 2.59
C ALA A 133 17.09 -17.31 2.93
N GLN A 134 17.10 -16.46 3.95
CA GLN A 134 15.96 -15.60 4.32
C GLN A 134 15.63 -14.60 3.22
N ALA A 135 16.62 -14.02 2.54
CA ALA A 135 16.39 -13.10 1.42
C ALA A 135 15.81 -13.83 0.19
N LEU A 136 16.23 -15.08 -0.06
CA LEU A 136 15.74 -15.88 -1.19
C LEU A 136 14.32 -16.42 -0.97
N PHE A 137 14.01 -16.91 0.24
CA PHE A 137 12.81 -17.73 0.49
C PHE A 137 11.91 -17.18 1.61
N GLY A 138 12.40 -16.24 2.40
CA GLY A 138 11.65 -15.63 3.50
C GLY A 138 10.80 -14.44 3.06
N ARG A 139 10.00 -13.93 4.00
CA ARG A 139 9.20 -12.70 3.82
C ARG A 139 9.93 -11.45 4.29
N ARG A 140 10.74 -11.59 5.35
CA ARG A 140 11.56 -10.53 5.95
C ARG A 140 12.85 -11.13 6.53
N LEU A 141 13.89 -10.31 6.66
CA LEU A 141 15.09 -10.70 7.39
C LEU A 141 14.83 -10.74 8.89
N SER A 142 15.47 -11.68 9.58
CA SER A 142 15.50 -11.67 11.04
C SER A 142 16.52 -10.64 11.53
N SER A 143 16.09 -9.71 12.39
CA SER A 143 16.94 -8.63 12.91
C SER A 143 18.18 -9.16 13.62
N TRP A 144 18.07 -10.24 14.39
CA TRP A 144 19.22 -10.82 15.10
C TRP A 144 20.26 -11.40 14.13
N ALA A 145 19.85 -12.08 13.04
CA ALA A 145 20.82 -12.73 12.14
C ALA A 145 21.59 -11.68 11.35
N ASP A 146 20.91 -10.63 10.89
CA ASP A 146 21.51 -9.48 10.21
C ASP A 146 22.53 -8.76 11.13
N GLN A 147 22.14 -8.46 12.37
CA GLN A 147 23.04 -7.80 13.33
C GLN A 147 24.24 -8.67 13.72
N VAL A 148 24.04 -9.97 13.98
CA VAL A 148 25.16 -10.88 14.27
C VAL A 148 26.08 -11.00 13.06
N HIS A 149 25.54 -11.09 11.85
CA HIS A 149 26.34 -11.16 10.63
C HIS A 149 27.22 -9.92 10.46
N LEU A 150 26.65 -8.72 10.60
CA LEU A 150 27.38 -7.45 10.53
C LEU A 150 28.51 -7.36 11.57
N VAL A 151 28.18 -7.58 12.84
CA VAL A 151 29.14 -7.44 13.95
C VAL A 151 30.26 -8.48 13.83
N THR A 152 29.91 -9.74 13.56
CA THR A 152 30.91 -10.80 13.40
C THR A 152 31.71 -10.66 12.12
N GLY A 153 31.17 -10.06 11.05
CA GLY A 153 31.90 -9.73 9.83
C GLY A 153 32.99 -8.69 10.07
N LEU A 154 32.64 -7.56 10.72
CA LEU A 154 33.60 -6.51 11.09
C LEU A 154 34.68 -7.04 12.06
N ALA A 155 34.26 -7.80 13.08
CA ALA A 155 35.19 -8.41 14.03
C ALA A 155 36.11 -9.43 13.34
N SER A 156 35.58 -10.28 12.45
CA SER A 156 36.37 -11.24 11.67
C SER A 156 37.41 -10.53 10.82
N ALA A 157 37.06 -9.45 10.13
CA ALA A 157 37.98 -8.67 9.32
C ALA A 157 39.19 -8.18 10.15
N ALA A 158 38.92 -7.55 11.29
CA ALA A 158 39.97 -7.04 12.19
C ALA A 158 40.84 -8.17 12.76
N VAL A 159 40.22 -9.22 13.29
CA VAL A 159 40.92 -10.33 13.95
C VAL A 159 41.73 -11.16 12.94
N LEU A 160 41.23 -11.37 11.72
CA LEU A 160 41.97 -12.06 10.66
C LEU A 160 43.21 -11.29 10.24
N ILE A 161 43.12 -9.96 10.08
CA ILE A 161 44.28 -9.10 9.78
C ILE A 161 45.35 -9.23 10.87
N ILE A 162 44.94 -9.12 12.14
CA ILE A 162 45.83 -9.27 13.29
C ILE A 162 46.44 -10.68 13.33
N HIS A 163 45.62 -11.72 13.12
CA HIS A 163 46.08 -13.11 13.11
C HIS A 163 47.13 -13.35 12.03
N PHE A 164 46.86 -12.94 10.78
CA PHE A 164 47.81 -13.09 9.67
C PHE A 164 49.10 -12.32 9.91
N ALA A 165 49.02 -11.09 10.41
CA ALA A 165 50.20 -10.28 10.72
C ALA A 165 51.08 -10.92 11.80
N LEU A 166 50.49 -11.33 12.93
CA LEU A 166 51.23 -11.95 14.03
C LEU A 166 51.76 -13.34 13.66
N ALA A 167 50.98 -14.14 12.92
CA ALA A 167 51.41 -15.45 12.43
C ALA A 167 52.60 -15.34 11.47
N TYR A 168 52.63 -14.29 10.62
CA TYR A 168 53.76 -13.99 9.75
C TYR A 168 54.98 -13.50 10.55
N VAL A 169 54.81 -12.48 11.40
CA VAL A 169 55.91 -11.87 12.18
C VAL A 169 56.60 -12.91 13.05
N ARG A 170 55.84 -13.75 13.76
CA ARG A 170 56.39 -14.80 14.63
C ARG A 170 57.25 -15.83 13.90
N ARG A 171 57.03 -16.01 12.60
CA ARG A 171 57.72 -17.02 11.78
C ARG A 171 58.58 -16.41 10.68
N ARG A 172 58.80 -15.09 10.69
CA ARG A 172 59.46 -14.36 9.60
C ARG A 172 60.89 -14.83 9.33
N GLU A 173 61.69 -15.08 10.38
CA GLU A 173 63.10 -15.48 10.20
C GLU A 173 63.21 -16.91 9.64
N PRO A 174 62.50 -17.93 10.18
CA PRO A 174 62.49 -19.27 9.58
C PRO A 174 61.84 -19.34 8.19
N LEU A 175 60.93 -18.43 7.86
CA LEU A 175 60.33 -18.36 6.52
C LEU A 175 61.27 -17.69 5.49
N ARG A 176 62.20 -16.83 5.93
CA ARG A 176 63.21 -16.18 5.07
C ARG A 176 64.30 -17.15 4.61
N SER A 177 64.61 -18.17 5.41
CA SER A 177 65.60 -19.20 5.04
C SER A 177 65.11 -20.16 3.95
N ILE A 178 63.83 -20.09 3.56
CA ILE A 178 63.24 -20.95 2.52
C ILE A 178 63.43 -20.31 1.13
N PRO A 179 64.10 -20.99 0.17
CA PRO A 179 64.37 -20.44 -1.15
C PRO A 179 63.11 -19.99 -1.88
N ASN A 180 63.15 -18.79 -2.47
CA ASN A 180 62.08 -18.19 -3.26
C ASN A 180 60.75 -17.93 -2.52
N PHE A 181 60.68 -18.10 -1.19
CA PHE A 181 59.44 -17.92 -0.43
C PHE A 181 58.86 -16.50 -0.57
N ARG A 182 59.69 -15.45 -0.42
CA ARG A 182 59.27 -14.04 -0.58
C ARG A 182 58.72 -13.76 -1.98
N ARG A 183 59.35 -14.31 -3.02
CA ARG A 183 58.91 -14.15 -4.43
C ARG A 183 57.57 -14.83 -4.66
N ARG A 184 57.39 -16.05 -4.15
CA ARG A 184 56.12 -16.80 -4.23
C ARG A 184 54.99 -16.08 -3.48
N LEU A 185 55.26 -15.58 -2.27
CA LEU A 185 54.30 -14.84 -1.47
C LEU A 185 53.89 -13.52 -2.15
N ARG A 186 54.86 -12.74 -2.66
CA ARG A 186 54.59 -11.50 -3.42
C ARG A 186 53.75 -11.77 -4.67
N ARG A 187 54.09 -12.80 -5.45
CA ARG A 187 53.33 -13.17 -6.66
C ARG A 187 51.88 -13.50 -6.33
N ARG A 188 51.63 -14.20 -5.20
CA ARG A 188 50.28 -14.50 -4.73
C ARG A 188 49.54 -13.27 -4.22
N GLY A 189 50.20 -12.40 -3.45
CA GLY A 189 49.61 -11.14 -3.02
C GLY A 189 49.18 -10.27 -4.20
N LEU A 190 50.02 -10.15 -5.23
CA LEU A 190 49.67 -9.44 -6.47
C LEU A 190 48.53 -10.12 -7.23
N ALA A 191 48.51 -11.46 -7.27
CA ALA A 191 47.41 -12.20 -7.89
C ALA A 191 46.08 -12.00 -7.15
N LEU A 192 46.08 -12.03 -5.81
CA LEU A 192 44.89 -11.73 -5.00
C LEU A 192 44.38 -10.31 -5.28
N ALA A 193 45.28 -9.32 -5.19
CA ALA A 193 44.93 -7.92 -5.46
C ALA A 193 44.39 -7.74 -6.89
N GLY A 194 45.03 -8.35 -7.89
CA GLY A 194 44.59 -8.30 -9.28
C GLY A 194 43.24 -8.98 -9.51
N MET A 195 42.98 -10.13 -8.88
CA MET A 195 41.68 -10.82 -8.99
C MET A 195 40.55 -10.02 -8.34
N VAL A 196 40.78 -9.47 -7.16
CA VAL A 196 39.80 -8.60 -6.49
C VAL A 196 39.56 -7.35 -7.32
N ALA A 197 40.61 -6.66 -7.79
CA ALA A 197 40.47 -5.50 -8.66
C ALA A 197 39.73 -5.83 -9.97
N GLY A 198 40.03 -6.96 -10.59
CA GLY A 198 39.34 -7.44 -11.80
C GLY A 198 37.85 -7.73 -11.56
N LEU A 199 37.49 -8.27 -10.40
CA LEU A 199 36.10 -8.50 -10.00
C LEU A 199 35.34 -7.18 -9.85
N TYR A 200 35.94 -6.17 -9.21
CA TYR A 200 35.34 -4.83 -9.10
C TYR A 200 35.23 -4.13 -10.47
N ALA A 201 36.23 -4.28 -11.33
CA ALA A 201 36.16 -3.78 -12.69
C ALA A 201 35.02 -4.44 -13.48
N ALA A 202 34.80 -5.76 -13.29
CA ALA A 202 33.69 -6.47 -13.90
C ALA A 202 32.32 -6.00 -13.36
N VAL A 203 32.19 -5.76 -12.05
CA VAL A 203 30.98 -5.17 -11.46
C VAL A 203 30.72 -3.78 -12.02
N GLY A 204 31.75 -2.92 -12.09
CA GLY A 204 31.65 -1.57 -12.66
C GLY A 204 31.25 -1.59 -14.14
N LEU A 205 31.86 -2.48 -14.93
CA LEU A 205 31.50 -2.68 -16.33
C LEU A 205 30.06 -3.20 -16.47
N GLY A 206 29.65 -4.18 -15.66
CA GLY A 206 28.28 -4.68 -15.64
C GLY A 206 27.27 -3.57 -15.32
N ALA A 207 27.55 -2.74 -14.32
CA ALA A 207 26.71 -1.59 -13.97
C ALA A 207 26.68 -0.48 -15.04
N ALA A 208 27.71 -0.40 -15.90
CA ALA A 208 27.75 0.52 -17.02
C ALA A 208 27.00 0.00 -18.25
N LEU A 209 27.01 -1.32 -18.48
CA LEU A 209 26.38 -1.97 -19.63
C LEU A 209 24.90 -2.29 -19.43
N LEU A 210 24.45 -2.46 -18.18
CA LEU A 210 23.04 -2.74 -17.90
C LEU A 210 22.14 -1.54 -18.20
N PRO A 211 21.00 -1.75 -18.89
CA PRO A 211 20.10 -0.67 -19.28
C PRO A 211 19.53 0.04 -18.05
N ARG A 212 19.48 1.36 -18.11
CA ARG A 212 18.87 2.21 -17.08
C ARG A 212 17.53 2.71 -17.57
N THR A 213 16.48 2.48 -16.79
CA THR A 213 15.20 3.13 -17.02
C THR A 213 15.36 4.60 -16.69
N SER A 214 15.09 5.47 -17.68
CA SER A 214 15.02 6.91 -17.43
C SER A 214 13.84 7.18 -16.50
N VAL A 215 14.11 7.77 -15.34
CA VAL A 215 13.08 8.14 -14.36
C VAL A 215 12.36 9.41 -14.81
N ASN A 216 13.14 10.44 -15.13
CA ASN A 216 12.61 11.71 -15.60
C ASN A 216 12.58 11.73 -17.13
N LEU A 217 11.54 12.35 -17.68
CA LEU A 217 11.39 12.62 -19.10
C LEU A 217 11.44 14.14 -19.32
N PRO A 218 12.08 14.61 -20.40
CA PRO A 218 12.04 16.03 -20.76
C PRO A 218 10.61 16.43 -21.12
N LEU A 219 10.26 17.70 -20.88
CA LEU A 219 9.03 18.28 -21.40
C LEU A 219 9.13 18.44 -22.93
N PRO A 220 8.16 17.95 -23.71
CA PRO A 220 8.09 18.25 -25.15
C PRO A 220 8.04 19.77 -25.40
N SER A 221 8.61 20.22 -26.52
CA SER A 221 8.67 21.66 -26.85
C SER A 221 7.30 22.30 -27.09
N ASP A 222 6.32 21.49 -27.49
CA ASP A 222 4.92 21.83 -27.71
C ASP A 222 4.04 21.63 -26.47
N TYR A 223 4.60 21.15 -25.35
CA TYR A 223 3.86 20.92 -24.11
C TYR A 223 3.53 22.26 -23.42
N SER A 224 2.29 22.70 -23.53
CA SER A 224 1.84 23.98 -22.97
C SER A 224 0.84 23.82 -21.82
N LEU A 225 0.69 24.89 -21.04
CA LEU A 225 -0.40 25.02 -20.07
C LEU A 225 -1.68 25.45 -20.77
N PRO A 226 -2.87 25.11 -20.21
CA PRO A 226 -4.11 25.71 -20.66
C PRO A 226 -4.02 27.24 -20.67
N GLU A 227 -4.45 27.87 -21.75
CA GLU A 227 -4.30 29.32 -21.98
C GLU A 227 -4.84 30.14 -20.80
N TYR A 228 -6.01 29.76 -20.27
CA TYR A 228 -6.65 30.49 -19.18
C TYR A 228 -5.88 30.35 -17.85
N ALA A 229 -5.31 29.18 -17.57
CA ALA A 229 -4.52 28.94 -16.36
C ALA A 229 -3.23 29.80 -16.33
N GLN A 230 -2.69 30.18 -17.48
CA GLN A 230 -1.49 31.04 -17.57
C GLN A 230 -1.72 32.46 -17.04
N LYS A 231 -2.97 32.89 -16.89
CA LYS A 231 -3.33 34.20 -16.32
C LYS A 231 -3.12 34.28 -14.80
N PHE A 232 -2.93 33.14 -14.14
CA PHE A 232 -2.80 33.07 -12.68
C PHE A 232 -1.35 32.79 -12.30
N ASP A 233 -0.76 33.68 -11.50
CA ASP A 233 0.64 33.57 -11.07
C ASP A 233 0.94 32.24 -10.36
N GLU A 234 -0.04 31.68 -9.63
CA GLU A 234 0.12 30.42 -8.90
C GLU A 234 0.34 29.19 -9.78
N TYR A 235 -0.06 29.24 -11.05
CA TYR A 235 0.13 28.15 -12.01
C TYR A 235 1.33 28.37 -12.94
N ARG A 236 1.95 29.55 -12.91
CA ARG A 236 3.06 29.89 -13.80
C ARG A 236 4.24 28.95 -13.57
N GLY A 237 4.69 28.30 -14.64
CA GLY A 237 5.84 27.37 -14.60
C GLY A 237 5.53 25.96 -14.07
N SER A 238 4.28 25.66 -13.70
CA SER A 238 3.88 24.29 -13.31
C SER A 238 3.37 23.52 -14.53
N PRO A 239 4.09 22.50 -15.07
CA PRO A 239 3.65 21.73 -16.24
C PRO A 239 2.38 20.89 -15.99
N PHE A 240 1.96 20.79 -14.73
CA PHE A 240 0.81 20.00 -14.31
C PHE A 240 -0.43 20.85 -14.01
N ALA A 241 -0.34 22.18 -14.14
CA ALA A 241 -1.49 23.06 -13.90
C ALA A 241 -2.72 22.66 -14.77
N PRO A 242 -3.96 22.79 -14.27
CA PRO A 242 -4.35 23.55 -13.07
C PRO A 242 -4.54 22.70 -11.80
N THR A 243 -3.89 21.54 -11.67
CA THR A 243 -3.67 20.92 -10.34
C THR A 243 -2.41 21.50 -9.68
N TYR A 244 -2.33 21.40 -8.35
CA TYR A 244 -1.13 21.75 -7.58
C TYR A 244 -0.12 20.60 -7.44
N ALA A 245 -0.41 19.46 -8.07
CA ALA A 245 0.48 18.30 -8.07
C ALA A 245 1.80 18.64 -8.77
N ARG A 246 2.90 18.25 -8.15
CA ARG A 246 4.26 18.55 -8.61
C ARG A 246 5.14 17.32 -8.55
N THR A 247 6.22 17.30 -9.32
CA THR A 247 7.31 16.35 -9.18
C THR A 247 8.50 17.03 -8.49
N SER A 248 9.34 16.28 -7.80
CA SER A 248 10.53 16.85 -7.14
C SER A 248 11.54 17.47 -8.10
N THR A 249 11.49 17.10 -9.39
CA THR A 249 12.34 17.64 -10.46
C THR A 249 11.68 18.74 -11.28
N GLY A 250 10.37 18.94 -11.12
CA GLY A 250 9.55 19.79 -12.00
C GLY A 250 9.33 19.24 -13.41
N GLY A 251 9.89 18.08 -13.75
CA GLY A 251 9.75 17.43 -15.06
C GLY A 251 8.75 16.28 -15.08
N LEU A 252 8.53 15.72 -16.27
CA LEU A 252 7.70 14.53 -16.47
C LEU A 252 8.40 13.28 -15.89
N VAL A 253 7.62 12.26 -15.55
CA VAL A 253 8.08 10.98 -15.00
C VAL A 253 7.69 9.85 -15.93
N ASN A 254 8.61 8.91 -16.14
CA ASN A 254 8.32 7.72 -16.92
C ASN A 254 7.20 6.91 -16.25
N PRO A 255 6.07 6.65 -16.94
CA PRO A 255 4.93 5.96 -16.34
C PRO A 255 5.28 4.58 -15.78
N ALA A 256 6.24 3.88 -16.37
CA ALA A 256 6.70 2.57 -15.88
C ALA A 256 7.29 2.63 -14.46
N VAL A 257 7.79 3.81 -14.04
CA VAL A 257 8.29 4.03 -12.69
C VAL A 257 7.15 4.23 -11.69
N LEU A 258 5.96 4.64 -12.13
CA LEU A 258 4.80 4.89 -11.27
C LEU A 258 3.75 3.78 -11.32
N SER A 259 3.88 2.81 -12.22
CA SER A 259 2.98 1.65 -12.34
C SER A 259 3.62 0.36 -11.81
N GLY A 260 2.93 -0.77 -12.02
CA GLY A 260 3.43 -2.11 -11.71
C GLY A 260 3.13 -2.54 -10.28
N SER A 261 2.02 -2.09 -9.69
CA SER A 261 1.59 -2.45 -8.33
C SER A 261 1.60 -3.96 -8.03
N THR A 262 1.31 -4.79 -9.03
CA THR A 262 1.33 -6.26 -8.87
C THR A 262 2.70 -6.79 -8.44
N SER A 263 3.78 -6.09 -8.78
CA SER A 263 5.14 -6.45 -8.37
C SER A 263 5.36 -6.38 -6.85
N CYS A 264 4.59 -5.54 -6.13
CA CYS A 264 4.68 -5.40 -4.68
C CYS A 264 4.14 -6.64 -3.95
N GLY A 265 3.15 -7.32 -4.55
CA GLY A 265 2.48 -8.48 -3.98
C GLY A 265 3.04 -9.82 -4.45
N THR A 266 4.30 -9.90 -4.91
CA THR A 266 4.90 -11.19 -5.30
C THR A 266 5.79 -11.78 -4.19
N SER A 267 6.04 -13.08 -4.29
CA SER A 267 7.07 -13.79 -3.54
C SER A 267 6.93 -13.69 -2.01
N GLY A 268 5.72 -13.57 -1.48
CA GLY A 268 5.45 -13.47 -0.05
C GLY A 268 5.67 -12.07 0.54
N CYS A 269 5.68 -11.01 -0.28
CA CYS A 269 5.70 -9.62 0.19
C CYS A 269 4.27 -9.10 0.46
N HIS A 270 3.83 -8.03 -0.21
CA HIS A 270 2.58 -7.31 0.08
C HIS A 270 1.33 -7.96 -0.54
N GLU A 271 1.22 -9.29 -0.47
CA GLU A 271 0.14 -10.07 -1.10
C GLU A 271 -1.25 -9.70 -0.56
N GLN A 272 -1.37 -9.55 0.77
CA GLN A 272 -2.65 -9.18 1.41
C GLN A 272 -3.05 -7.76 1.02
N ILE A 273 -2.13 -6.81 1.14
CA ILE A 273 -2.34 -5.41 0.77
C ILE A 273 -2.71 -5.25 -0.70
N LEU A 274 -2.08 -6.00 -1.61
CA LEU A 274 -2.40 -5.97 -3.03
C LEU A 274 -3.85 -6.41 -3.27
N ALA A 275 -4.26 -7.55 -2.70
CA ALA A 275 -5.62 -8.07 -2.84
C ALA A 275 -6.69 -7.10 -2.28
N GLU A 276 -6.36 -6.35 -1.23
CA GLU A 276 -7.24 -5.34 -0.66
C GLU A 276 -7.32 -4.07 -1.51
N TRP A 277 -6.20 -3.62 -2.08
CA TRP A 277 -6.12 -2.43 -2.93
C TRP A 277 -6.78 -2.65 -4.31
N GLU A 278 -6.66 -3.85 -4.89
CA GLU A 278 -7.17 -4.17 -6.23
C GLU A 278 -8.63 -3.76 -6.49
N PRO A 279 -9.59 -4.04 -5.60
CA PRO A 279 -10.99 -3.61 -5.75
C PRO A 279 -11.26 -2.20 -5.20
N SER A 280 -10.26 -1.48 -4.70
CA SER A 280 -10.44 -0.18 -4.04
C SER A 280 -10.74 0.95 -5.03
N ALA A 281 -11.47 1.97 -4.58
CA ALA A 281 -11.74 3.18 -5.37
C ALA A 281 -10.48 3.97 -5.74
N HIS A 282 -9.40 3.81 -4.98
CA HIS A 282 -8.10 4.38 -5.33
C HIS A 282 -7.49 3.69 -6.56
N ARG A 283 -7.51 2.36 -6.61
CA ARG A 283 -7.04 1.60 -7.77
C ARG A 283 -7.81 1.98 -9.03
N PHE A 284 -9.14 1.93 -9.02
CA PHE A 284 -9.92 2.18 -10.22
C PHE A 284 -10.28 3.66 -10.43
N SER A 285 -9.62 4.59 -9.74
CA SER A 285 -9.93 6.03 -9.78
C SER A 285 -9.90 6.63 -11.20
N ALA A 286 -9.03 6.13 -12.09
CA ALA A 286 -8.99 6.49 -13.51
C ALA A 286 -9.89 5.63 -14.42
N MET A 287 -10.36 4.48 -13.91
CA MET A 287 -11.12 3.46 -14.65
C MET A 287 -12.62 3.47 -14.40
N ASN A 288 -13.08 4.29 -13.47
CA ASN A 288 -14.50 4.47 -13.18
C ASN A 288 -15.24 5.01 -14.43
N PRO A 289 -16.21 4.27 -15.03
CA PRO A 289 -16.83 4.68 -16.29
C PRO A 289 -17.52 6.06 -16.24
N PRO A 290 -18.35 6.39 -15.21
CA PRO A 290 -18.80 7.75 -15.00
C PRO A 290 -17.70 8.82 -15.01
N PHE A 291 -16.57 8.56 -14.34
CA PHE A 291 -15.44 9.50 -14.34
C PHE A 291 -14.84 9.67 -15.74
N GLN A 292 -14.64 8.58 -16.49
CA GLN A 292 -14.10 8.65 -17.84
C GLN A 292 -15.02 9.44 -18.78
N ALA A 293 -16.34 9.26 -18.65
CA ALA A 293 -17.33 10.02 -19.41
C ALA A 293 -17.27 11.51 -19.09
N VAL A 294 -17.23 11.87 -17.79
CA VAL A 294 -17.11 13.27 -17.35
C VAL A 294 -15.77 13.89 -17.80
N GLN A 295 -14.65 13.18 -17.67
CA GLN A 295 -13.35 13.67 -18.12
C GLN A 295 -13.33 13.93 -19.63
N LYS A 296 -13.91 13.03 -20.44
CA LYS A 296 -14.02 13.22 -21.90
C LYS A 296 -14.93 14.40 -22.24
N ALA A 297 -16.04 14.57 -21.53
CA ALA A 297 -16.91 15.74 -21.69
C ALA A 297 -16.16 17.03 -21.35
N PHE A 298 -15.37 17.03 -20.27
CA PHE A 298 -14.55 18.17 -19.89
C PHE A 298 -13.51 18.54 -20.96
N ALA A 299 -12.78 17.54 -21.47
CA ALA A 299 -11.80 17.74 -22.54
C ALA A 299 -12.42 18.29 -23.83
N ARG A 300 -13.65 17.88 -24.17
CA ARG A 300 -14.39 18.37 -25.34
C ARG A 300 -14.91 19.79 -25.17
N ASP A 301 -15.37 20.14 -23.96
CA ASP A 301 -15.93 21.48 -23.68
C ASP A 301 -14.83 22.53 -23.47
N ARG A 302 -13.68 22.12 -22.93
CA ARG A 302 -12.50 22.98 -22.72
C ARG A 302 -11.34 22.47 -23.56
N SER A 303 -10.33 21.88 -22.94
CA SER A 303 -9.21 21.26 -23.60
C SER A 303 -8.76 19.99 -22.86
N PRO A 304 -8.07 19.06 -23.54
CA PRO A 304 -7.39 17.94 -22.88
C PRO A 304 -6.48 18.36 -21.71
N ALA A 305 -5.78 19.49 -21.83
CA ALA A 305 -4.85 19.97 -20.81
C ALA A 305 -5.57 20.44 -19.53
N ASP A 306 -6.80 20.95 -19.62
CA ASP A 306 -7.58 21.35 -18.44
C ASP A 306 -7.93 20.14 -17.55
N THR A 307 -7.96 18.93 -18.12
CA THR A 307 -8.23 17.69 -17.36
C THR A 307 -7.11 17.31 -16.39
N ARG A 308 -5.95 17.99 -16.43
CA ARG A 308 -4.89 17.85 -15.43
C ARG A 308 -5.39 18.10 -14.00
N TYR A 309 -6.38 18.99 -13.84
CA TYR A 309 -7.09 19.21 -12.56
C TYR A 309 -7.66 17.91 -11.98
N CYS A 310 -8.34 17.11 -12.81
CA CYS A 310 -8.89 15.82 -12.41
C CYS A 310 -7.78 14.79 -12.17
N ALA A 311 -6.76 14.81 -13.04
CA ALA A 311 -5.69 13.83 -13.06
C ALA A 311 -4.81 13.86 -11.80
N GLY A 312 -4.66 15.04 -11.15
CA GLY A 312 -3.94 15.16 -9.88
C GLY A 312 -4.43 14.21 -8.79
N CYS A 313 -5.74 13.93 -8.75
CA CYS A 313 -6.33 13.00 -7.76
C CYS A 313 -6.71 11.64 -8.35
N HIS A 314 -7.12 11.57 -9.63
CA HIS A 314 -7.70 10.36 -10.22
C HIS A 314 -6.76 9.55 -11.11
N ASP A 315 -5.78 10.20 -11.75
CA ASP A 315 -4.90 9.55 -12.73
C ASP A 315 -3.49 10.17 -12.68
N PRO A 316 -2.77 10.06 -11.54
CA PRO A 316 -1.46 10.71 -11.40
C PRO A 316 -0.41 10.11 -12.32
N ILE A 317 -0.55 8.83 -12.72
CA ILE A 317 0.33 8.18 -13.69
C ILE A 317 0.28 8.94 -15.02
N SER A 318 -0.92 9.15 -15.57
CA SER A 318 -1.06 9.89 -16.84
C SER A 318 -0.73 11.37 -16.70
N LEU A 319 -0.99 11.98 -15.54
CA LEU A 319 -0.58 13.36 -15.26
C LEU A 319 0.94 13.52 -15.38
N PHE A 320 1.70 12.74 -14.60
CA PHE A 320 3.15 12.89 -14.54
C PHE A 320 3.87 12.36 -15.78
N ALA A 321 3.25 11.45 -16.53
CA ALA A 321 3.73 11.04 -17.86
C ALA A 321 3.51 12.09 -18.96
N GLY A 322 2.81 13.21 -18.67
CA GLY A 322 2.49 14.24 -19.64
C GLY A 322 1.39 13.83 -20.63
N ALA A 323 0.60 12.81 -20.32
CA ALA A 323 -0.42 12.30 -21.22
C ALA A 323 -1.71 13.13 -21.25
N LYS A 324 -1.91 14.03 -20.28
CA LYS A 324 -3.01 15.01 -20.28
C LYS A 324 -2.61 16.22 -21.13
N ASP A 325 -2.46 15.98 -22.43
CA ASP A 325 -1.95 16.93 -23.40
C ASP A 325 -2.92 17.14 -24.57
N ILE A 326 -2.85 18.31 -25.20
CA ILE A 326 -3.74 18.70 -26.31
C ILE A 326 -3.66 17.74 -27.51
N HIS A 327 -2.54 17.07 -27.72
CA HIS A 327 -2.34 16.12 -28.82
C HIS A 327 -2.76 14.68 -28.46
N ASN A 328 -3.06 14.41 -27.18
CA ASN A 328 -3.43 13.07 -26.72
C ASN A 328 -4.92 12.97 -26.38
N LEU A 329 -5.74 12.62 -27.37
CA LEU A 329 -7.18 12.44 -27.19
C LEU A 329 -7.56 11.23 -26.32
N SER A 330 -6.65 10.28 -26.10
CA SER A 330 -6.88 9.18 -25.16
C SER A 330 -6.86 9.67 -23.71
N LEU A 331 -6.14 10.77 -23.44
CA LEU A 331 -5.84 11.30 -22.12
C LEU A 331 -5.06 10.30 -21.24
N SER A 332 -4.46 9.26 -21.80
CA SER A 332 -3.98 8.11 -21.04
C SER A 332 -2.50 7.84 -21.28
N ALA A 333 -1.81 7.39 -20.22
CA ALA A 333 -0.49 6.79 -20.32
C ALA A 333 -0.54 5.27 -20.04
N PRO A 334 0.46 4.49 -20.50
CA PRO A 334 0.63 3.12 -20.03
C PRO A 334 0.61 3.05 -18.49
N GLY A 335 -0.12 2.08 -17.93
CA GLY A 335 -0.26 1.93 -16.47
C GLY A 335 -1.43 2.70 -15.84
N MET A 336 -2.13 3.59 -16.56
CA MET A 336 -3.28 4.36 -16.02
C MET A 336 -4.38 3.51 -15.36
N GLN A 337 -4.45 2.23 -15.71
CA GLN A 337 -5.42 1.25 -15.21
C GLN A 337 -5.31 1.05 -13.69
N GLU A 338 -4.14 1.39 -13.11
CA GLU A 338 -3.87 1.35 -11.68
C GLU A 338 -4.32 2.62 -10.94
N GLY A 339 -4.75 3.67 -11.65
CA GLY A 339 -5.19 4.93 -11.06
C GLY A 339 -4.19 5.47 -10.04
N ASN A 340 -4.58 5.50 -8.76
CA ASN A 340 -3.66 5.70 -7.65
C ASN A 340 -2.99 4.36 -7.30
N SER A 341 -1.89 4.07 -8.00
CA SER A 341 -1.06 2.88 -7.75
C SER A 341 -0.40 2.92 -6.37
N CYS A 342 0.07 1.76 -5.93
CA CYS A 342 0.90 1.64 -4.72
C CYS A 342 2.08 2.62 -4.79
N VAL A 343 2.73 2.69 -5.96
CA VAL A 343 3.90 3.52 -6.15
C VAL A 343 3.54 5.00 -6.12
N VAL A 344 2.43 5.42 -6.75
CA VAL A 344 1.96 6.82 -6.69
C VAL A 344 1.76 7.26 -5.25
N CYS A 345 0.97 6.52 -4.47
CA CYS A 345 0.68 6.87 -3.08
C CYS A 345 1.96 6.92 -2.24
N HIS A 346 2.81 5.89 -2.33
CA HIS A 346 4.01 5.80 -1.52
C HIS A 346 5.16 6.71 -1.99
N SER A 347 5.08 7.27 -3.21
CA SER A 347 6.09 8.21 -3.75
C SER A 347 5.79 9.68 -3.46
N ILE A 348 4.67 9.99 -2.80
CA ILE A 348 4.39 11.35 -2.32
C ILE A 348 5.36 11.65 -1.17
N SER A 349 6.21 12.66 -1.37
CA SER A 349 7.25 13.09 -0.39
C SER A 349 6.78 14.22 0.50
N HIS A 350 5.85 15.04 0.01
CA HIS A 350 5.40 16.25 0.66
C HIS A 350 3.96 16.52 0.26
N VAL A 351 3.17 17.08 1.17
CA VAL A 351 1.80 17.53 0.92
C VAL A 351 1.60 18.90 1.54
N ASP A 352 0.73 19.68 0.95
CA ASP A 352 0.25 20.95 1.49
C ASP A 352 -1.25 20.85 1.79
N GLN A 353 -1.77 21.75 2.63
CA GLN A 353 -3.15 21.70 3.14
C GLN A 353 -4.16 22.46 2.26
N ARG A 354 -3.73 22.93 1.08
CA ARG A 354 -4.58 23.70 0.16
C ARG A 354 -5.70 22.87 -0.47
N GLY A 355 -5.42 21.60 -0.77
CA GLY A 355 -6.30 20.72 -1.56
C GLY A 355 -6.00 20.78 -3.07
N ASN A 356 -6.84 20.15 -3.90
CA ASN A 356 -6.65 20.01 -5.36
C ASN A 356 -5.32 19.34 -5.77
N ALA A 357 -4.98 18.26 -5.05
CA ALA A 357 -3.76 17.48 -5.23
C ALA A 357 -2.48 18.29 -4.98
N ASP A 358 -2.47 19.17 -3.97
CA ASP A 358 -1.26 19.89 -3.56
C ASP A 358 -0.27 18.96 -2.85
N TYR A 359 0.50 18.22 -3.65
CA TYR A 359 1.54 17.33 -3.20
C TYR A 359 2.75 17.34 -4.14
N VAL A 360 3.89 16.89 -3.62
CA VAL A 360 5.11 16.65 -4.39
C VAL A 360 5.37 15.15 -4.45
N LEU A 361 5.42 14.61 -5.67
CA LEU A 361 5.82 13.25 -5.96
C LEU A 361 7.33 13.19 -6.21
N THR A 362 8.04 12.38 -5.42
CA THR A 362 9.45 12.04 -5.64
C THR A 362 9.50 10.59 -6.11
N PRO A 363 9.75 10.33 -7.42
CA PRO A 363 9.77 8.98 -7.96
C PRO A 363 10.78 8.08 -7.23
N PRO A 364 10.47 6.79 -7.03
CA PRO A 364 11.35 5.88 -6.32
C PRO A 364 12.54 5.47 -7.17
N THR A 365 13.63 5.04 -6.52
CA THR A 365 14.77 4.43 -7.19
C THR A 365 14.56 2.92 -7.26
N ARG A 366 14.27 2.40 -8.46
CA ARG A 366 13.94 0.98 -8.66
C ARG A 366 15.16 0.06 -8.48
N TYR A 367 14.91 -1.12 -7.91
CA TYR A 367 15.84 -2.23 -7.88
C TYR A 367 15.94 -2.91 -9.26
N LEU A 368 17.06 -3.59 -9.49
CA LEU A 368 17.31 -4.36 -10.70
C LEU A 368 16.23 -5.44 -10.87
N GLY A 369 15.42 -5.30 -11.93
CA GLY A 369 14.36 -6.25 -12.26
C GLY A 369 13.07 -6.07 -11.45
N GLU A 370 12.88 -4.96 -10.74
CA GLU A 370 11.70 -4.73 -9.88
C GLU A 370 10.37 -4.80 -10.63
N SER A 371 10.32 -4.21 -11.83
CA SER A 371 9.13 -4.24 -12.71
C SER A 371 9.13 -5.42 -13.68
N ALA A 372 10.11 -6.33 -13.60
CA ALA A 372 10.22 -7.47 -14.50
C ALA A 372 9.44 -8.68 -13.97
N SER A 373 9.48 -9.79 -14.72
CA SER A 373 8.91 -11.08 -14.32
C SER A 373 9.99 -12.18 -14.26
N GLY A 374 9.63 -13.36 -13.75
CA GLY A 374 10.49 -14.53 -13.74
C GLY A 374 11.78 -14.34 -12.92
N LEU A 375 12.94 -14.69 -13.51
CA LEU A 375 14.22 -14.66 -12.79
C LEU A 375 14.64 -13.23 -12.40
N ALA A 376 14.41 -12.24 -13.26
CA ALA A 376 14.74 -10.85 -12.96
C ALA A 376 13.95 -10.33 -11.74
N LYS A 377 12.67 -10.72 -11.62
CA LYS A 377 11.88 -10.39 -10.43
C LYS A 377 12.41 -11.05 -9.16
N ARG A 378 12.79 -12.33 -9.23
CA ARG A 378 13.42 -13.04 -8.10
C ARG A 378 14.72 -12.38 -7.64
N VAL A 379 15.51 -11.85 -8.58
CA VAL A 379 16.71 -11.05 -8.26
C VAL A 379 16.31 -9.78 -7.52
N SER A 380 15.30 -9.04 -7.99
CA SER A 380 14.79 -7.86 -7.29
C SER A 380 14.28 -8.21 -5.88
N ASP A 381 13.54 -9.30 -5.72
CA ASP A 381 12.98 -9.70 -4.43
C ASP A 381 14.07 -10.05 -3.41
N PHE A 382 15.11 -10.76 -3.89
CA PHE A 382 16.32 -11.00 -3.09
C PHE A 382 16.98 -9.68 -2.69
N LEU A 383 17.20 -8.77 -3.64
CA LEU A 383 17.87 -7.50 -3.38
C LEU A 383 17.09 -6.61 -2.41
N ILE A 384 15.76 -6.51 -2.55
CA ILE A 384 14.92 -5.73 -1.65
C ILE A 384 14.99 -6.28 -0.23
N ARG A 385 15.03 -7.62 -0.05
CA ARG A 385 15.14 -8.21 1.30
C ARG A 385 16.55 -8.11 1.87
N ALA A 386 17.57 -8.40 1.08
CA ALA A 386 18.98 -8.39 1.50
C ALA A 386 19.53 -6.98 1.72
N TYR A 387 18.96 -5.98 1.04
CA TYR A 387 19.40 -4.59 1.09
C TYR A 387 18.18 -3.63 1.07
N PRO A 388 17.35 -3.63 2.13
CA PRO A 388 16.02 -2.99 2.15
C PRO A 388 16.03 -1.47 2.34
N GLN A 389 17.18 -0.85 2.58
CA GLN A 389 17.29 0.54 3.02
C GLN A 389 16.68 1.52 2.01
N GLN A 390 16.95 1.31 0.72
CA GLN A 390 16.38 2.15 -0.34
C GLN A 390 14.86 1.94 -0.47
N HIS A 391 14.40 0.68 -0.41
CA HIS A 391 12.96 0.38 -0.41
C HIS A 391 12.21 1.10 0.72
N LEU A 392 12.77 1.08 1.94
CA LEU A 392 12.20 1.80 3.08
C LEU A 392 12.26 3.33 2.89
N ALA A 393 13.37 3.86 2.40
CA ALA A 393 13.52 5.31 2.16
C ALA A 393 12.51 5.82 1.13
N ASP A 394 12.25 5.05 0.08
CA ASP A 394 11.35 5.44 -0.99
C ASP A 394 9.88 5.28 -0.62
N TYR A 395 9.52 4.16 0.01
CA TYR A 395 8.11 3.79 0.21
C TYR A 395 7.58 3.96 1.64
N ASN A 396 8.43 4.10 2.66
CA ASN A 396 8.00 4.13 4.08
C ASN A 396 7.99 5.54 4.70
N ARG A 397 7.47 6.54 3.98
CA ARG A 397 7.56 7.95 4.37
C ARG A 397 6.57 8.32 5.48
N ASN A 398 7.00 9.15 6.43
CA ASN A 398 6.17 9.59 7.56
C ASN A 398 4.91 10.35 7.15
N ILE A 399 4.94 11.06 6.02
CA ILE A 399 3.77 11.82 5.57
C ILE A 399 2.56 10.93 5.32
N LEU A 400 2.77 9.67 4.92
CA LEU A 400 1.69 8.69 4.70
C LEU A 400 0.85 8.45 5.96
N ARG A 401 1.41 8.71 7.15
CA ARG A 401 0.77 8.52 8.47
C ARG A 401 -0.09 9.71 8.90
N THR A 402 -0.05 10.81 8.14
CA THR A 402 -0.70 12.07 8.51
C THR A 402 -2.08 12.22 7.84
N PRO A 403 -3.07 12.85 8.50
CA PRO A 403 -4.34 13.22 7.86
C PRO A 403 -4.18 14.14 6.66
N GLU A 404 -3.14 14.99 6.65
CA GLU A 404 -2.79 15.90 5.55
C GLU A 404 -2.53 15.16 4.24
N PHE A 405 -1.99 13.94 4.31
CA PHE A 405 -1.80 13.08 3.14
C PHE A 405 -3.13 12.79 2.43
N CYS A 406 -4.17 12.44 3.19
CA CYS A 406 -5.52 12.26 2.64
C CYS A 406 -6.09 13.60 2.16
N GLY A 407 -5.83 14.68 2.91
CA GLY A 407 -6.30 16.03 2.62
C GLY A 407 -5.82 16.60 1.29
N ALA A 408 -4.66 16.17 0.77
CA ALA A 408 -4.18 16.59 -0.54
C ALA A 408 -5.21 16.33 -1.66
N CYS A 409 -5.93 15.20 -1.58
CA CYS A 409 -6.96 14.81 -2.55
C CYS A 409 -8.40 14.98 -2.03
N HIS A 410 -8.63 14.81 -0.73
CA HIS A 410 -9.94 14.92 -0.07
C HIS A 410 -10.27 16.33 0.46
N LYS A 411 -9.60 17.32 -0.13
CA LYS A 411 -9.96 18.73 -0.07
C LYS A 411 -9.93 19.27 -1.49
N GLN A 412 -11.08 19.73 -1.95
CA GLN A 412 -11.31 20.16 -3.32
C GLN A 412 -12.06 21.49 -3.33
N PHE A 413 -11.67 22.36 -4.24
CA PHE A 413 -12.41 23.55 -4.62
C PHE A 413 -12.31 23.74 -6.12
N ILE A 414 -13.28 24.41 -6.73
CA ILE A 414 -13.23 24.73 -8.15
C ILE A 414 -12.50 26.07 -8.30
N PRO A 415 -11.27 26.12 -8.85
CA PRO A 415 -10.56 27.38 -9.02
C PRO A 415 -11.14 28.18 -10.19
N GLU A 416 -10.94 29.49 -10.16
CA GLU A 416 -11.32 30.37 -11.28
C GLU A 416 -10.66 29.94 -12.58
N ALA A 417 -9.42 29.44 -12.53
CA ALA A 417 -8.71 28.91 -13.69
C ALA A 417 -9.47 27.77 -14.41
N LEU A 418 -10.38 27.07 -13.71
CA LEU A 418 -11.20 26.00 -14.27
C LEU A 418 -12.54 26.51 -14.78
N ASN A 419 -13.23 27.31 -13.97
CA ASN A 419 -14.63 27.67 -14.19
C ASN A 419 -14.86 29.04 -14.82
N ARG A 420 -13.84 29.91 -14.81
CA ARG A 420 -13.77 31.23 -15.48
C ARG A 420 -14.57 32.37 -14.84
N PHE A 421 -15.11 32.20 -13.64
CA PHE A 421 -15.88 33.28 -12.97
C PHE A 421 -15.51 33.49 -11.49
N GLY A 422 -14.90 32.53 -10.81
CA GLY A 422 -14.40 32.71 -9.44
C GLY A 422 -14.24 31.40 -8.68
N ALA A 423 -13.49 31.43 -7.59
CA ALA A 423 -13.31 30.24 -6.76
C ALA A 423 -14.64 29.81 -6.10
N SER A 424 -15.05 28.56 -6.34
CA SER A 424 -16.25 27.97 -5.72
C SER A 424 -15.86 26.84 -4.77
N PRO A 425 -16.44 26.76 -3.56
CA PRO A 425 -16.28 25.60 -2.69
C PRO A 425 -16.69 24.30 -3.39
N SER A 426 -16.00 23.21 -3.07
CA SER A 426 -16.37 21.85 -3.47
C SER A 426 -16.22 20.91 -2.27
N GLN A 427 -15.90 19.65 -2.52
CA GLN A 427 -15.75 18.60 -1.51
C GLN A 427 -14.65 18.97 -0.51
N ASN A 428 -14.94 18.97 0.80
CA ASN A 428 -13.93 19.33 1.80
C ASN A 428 -14.04 18.47 3.06
N GLN A 429 -13.74 17.18 2.93
CA GLN A 429 -13.79 16.25 4.07
C GLN A 429 -12.70 16.56 5.09
N PHE A 430 -11.53 17.04 4.64
CA PHE A 430 -10.40 17.31 5.52
C PHE A 430 -10.70 18.42 6.53
N ASP A 431 -11.20 19.59 6.09
CA ASP A 431 -11.49 20.67 7.02
C ASP A 431 -12.73 20.37 7.89
N GLU A 432 -13.70 19.61 7.36
CA GLU A 432 -14.85 19.09 8.15
C GLU A 432 -14.36 18.20 9.30
N TRP A 433 -13.47 17.25 9.00
CA TRP A 433 -12.82 16.39 10.00
C TRP A 433 -12.02 17.19 11.01
N ARG A 434 -11.18 18.12 10.54
CA ARG A 434 -10.30 18.93 11.39
C ARG A 434 -11.07 19.76 12.41
N LYS A 435 -12.32 20.15 12.10
CA LYS A 435 -13.21 20.94 12.95
C LYS A 435 -14.16 20.08 13.81
N SER A 436 -14.11 18.76 13.67
CA SER A 436 -15.01 17.84 14.36
C SER A 436 -14.56 17.55 15.79
N HIS A 437 -15.46 16.98 16.59
CA HIS A 437 -15.16 16.53 17.95
C HIS A 437 -14.20 15.32 18.02
N TRP A 438 -13.82 14.74 16.88
CA TRP A 438 -12.84 13.66 16.80
C TRP A 438 -11.40 14.14 16.74
N VAL A 439 -11.18 15.46 16.74
CA VAL A 439 -9.86 16.08 16.76
C VAL A 439 -9.69 16.83 18.08
N ASP A 440 -8.76 16.35 18.89
CA ASP A 440 -8.31 17.00 20.11
C ASP A 440 -6.84 17.39 19.95
N PRO A 441 -6.55 18.68 19.67
CA PRO A 441 -5.18 19.16 19.47
C PRO A 441 -4.26 18.98 20.69
N GLN A 442 -4.83 18.80 21.89
CA GLN A 442 -4.08 18.63 23.13
C GLN A 442 -3.85 17.15 23.47
N HIS A 443 -4.68 16.24 22.97
CA HIS A 443 -4.64 14.81 23.28
C HIS A 443 -4.65 13.98 21.98
N ALA A 444 -3.45 13.68 21.46
CA ALA A 444 -3.29 12.90 20.23
C ALA A 444 -3.91 11.49 20.33
N ASP A 445 -3.92 10.90 21.53
CA ASP A 445 -4.53 9.60 21.83
C ASP A 445 -6.07 9.61 21.69
N LYS A 446 -6.70 10.77 21.84
CA LYS A 446 -8.15 10.96 21.64
C LYS A 446 -8.52 11.37 20.21
N THR A 447 -7.53 11.75 19.39
CA THR A 447 -7.76 12.15 18.01
C THR A 447 -7.87 10.93 17.08
N LEU A 448 -8.99 10.81 16.36
CA LEU A 448 -9.13 9.79 15.30
C LEU A 448 -8.73 10.39 13.95
N SER A 449 -7.78 9.75 13.26
CA SER A 449 -7.35 10.12 11.91
C SER A 449 -8.22 9.45 10.84
N CYS A 450 -8.07 9.88 9.58
CA CYS A 450 -8.72 9.26 8.43
C CYS A 450 -8.41 7.75 8.34
N ARG A 451 -7.15 7.38 8.63
CA ARG A 451 -6.63 6.00 8.55
C ARG A 451 -7.19 5.10 9.63
N ASP A 452 -7.51 5.62 10.80
CA ASP A 452 -8.05 4.82 11.90
C ASP A 452 -9.41 4.20 11.54
N CYS A 453 -10.21 4.91 10.74
CA CYS A 453 -11.51 4.42 10.27
C CYS A 453 -11.44 3.74 8.90
N HIS A 454 -10.77 4.36 7.92
CA HIS A 454 -10.79 3.90 6.54
C HIS A 454 -9.72 2.86 6.20
N MET A 455 -8.61 2.83 6.95
CA MET A 455 -7.53 1.85 6.80
C MET A 455 -7.37 1.03 8.08
N ARG A 456 -8.44 0.34 8.48
CA ARG A 456 -8.49 -0.47 9.70
C ARG A 456 -7.33 -1.46 9.82
N LEU A 457 -7.02 -1.88 11.05
CA LEU A 457 -6.03 -2.91 11.30
C LEU A 457 -6.56 -4.30 10.97
N VAL A 458 -5.71 -5.08 10.32
CA VAL A 458 -5.91 -6.50 10.02
C VAL A 458 -4.86 -7.28 10.80
N PRO A 459 -5.26 -8.01 11.87
CA PRO A 459 -4.34 -8.79 12.70
C PRO A 459 -3.81 -10.02 11.94
N ASP A 460 -2.86 -10.74 12.56
CA ASP A 460 -2.26 -11.97 12.04
C ASP A 460 -1.73 -11.84 10.60
N SER A 461 -1.17 -10.67 10.31
CA SER A 461 -0.68 -10.34 8.98
C SER A 461 0.62 -11.08 8.66
N ARG A 462 0.71 -11.53 7.42
CA ARG A 462 1.91 -12.14 6.82
C ARG A 462 2.74 -11.13 6.05
N ASP A 463 2.26 -9.89 5.95
CA ASP A 463 2.94 -8.79 5.28
C ASP A 463 4.30 -8.48 5.94
N PRO A 464 5.38 -8.27 5.18
CA PRO A 464 6.68 -7.89 5.74
C PRO A 464 6.67 -6.61 6.58
N GLY A 465 5.73 -5.69 6.29
CA GLY A 465 5.50 -4.44 7.01
C GLY A 465 4.55 -4.56 8.22
N ALA A 466 4.13 -5.76 8.60
CA ALA A 466 3.32 -5.97 9.80
C ALA A 466 4.10 -5.67 11.08
N GLY A 467 3.44 -5.09 12.10
CA GLY A 467 4.10 -4.72 13.36
C GLY A 467 4.96 -3.46 13.23
N GLU A 468 4.37 -2.33 12.85
CA GLU A 468 5.08 -1.08 12.62
C GLU A 468 4.83 -0.08 13.76
N ALA A 469 5.86 0.30 14.52
CA ALA A 469 5.73 1.17 15.71
C ALA A 469 5.69 2.69 15.43
N GLY A 470 5.67 3.10 14.16
CA GLY A 470 5.78 4.52 13.75
C GLY A 470 4.47 5.30 13.71
N ASP A 471 3.34 4.66 14.04
CA ASP A 471 1.99 5.22 13.89
C ASP A 471 1.20 5.07 15.21
N LEU A 472 0.24 5.98 15.44
CA LEU A 472 -0.58 5.95 16.66
C LEU A 472 -1.39 4.65 16.71
N ARG A 473 -1.58 4.12 17.93
CA ARG A 473 -2.33 2.87 18.18
C ARG A 473 -1.74 1.65 17.45
N ARG A 474 -0.43 1.68 17.18
CA ARG A 474 0.35 0.55 16.68
C ARG A 474 1.41 0.13 17.68
N ALA A 475 1.83 -1.13 17.58
CA ALA A 475 3.00 -1.63 18.29
C ALA A 475 3.84 -2.50 17.35
N SER A 476 5.15 -2.56 17.56
CA SER A 476 6.02 -3.44 16.77
C SER A 476 5.67 -4.93 16.89
N SER A 477 4.90 -5.28 17.93
CA SER A 477 4.43 -6.63 18.22
C SER A 477 2.96 -6.87 17.85
N ASP A 478 2.25 -5.89 17.28
CA ASP A 478 0.80 -6.05 16.98
C ASP A 478 0.53 -7.10 15.88
N GLY A 479 1.54 -7.42 15.08
CA GLY A 479 1.42 -8.39 13.98
C GLY A 479 0.39 -7.97 12.92
N ALA A 480 0.00 -6.70 12.88
CA ALA A 480 -1.08 -6.20 12.05
C ALA A 480 -0.57 -5.28 10.94
N HIS A 481 -1.36 -5.18 9.88
CA HIS A 481 -1.17 -4.18 8.82
C HIS A 481 -2.44 -3.34 8.64
N ARG A 482 -2.32 -2.20 7.96
CA ARG A 482 -3.44 -1.31 7.63
C ARG A 482 -4.11 -1.78 6.34
N HIS A 483 -5.43 -1.93 6.34
CA HIS A 483 -6.18 -2.44 5.19
C HIS A 483 -6.21 -1.44 4.03
N HIS A 484 -5.81 -1.83 2.82
CA HIS A 484 -5.67 -0.93 1.66
C HIS A 484 -6.91 -0.83 0.75
N GLY A 485 -8.00 -1.53 1.08
CA GLY A 485 -9.28 -1.37 0.39
C GLY A 485 -10.00 -0.05 0.66
N THR A 486 -9.56 0.72 1.68
CA THR A 486 -10.11 2.04 2.04
C THR A 486 -11.63 2.05 2.14
N ILE A 487 -12.16 1.30 3.11
CA ILE A 487 -13.60 0.99 3.19
C ILE A 487 -14.42 2.26 3.46
N ALA A 488 -15.41 2.52 2.61
CA ALA A 488 -16.30 3.69 2.71
C ALA A 488 -17.67 3.39 2.09
N THR A 489 -18.02 3.97 0.94
CA THR A 489 -19.38 3.86 0.37
C THR A 489 -19.44 3.33 -1.07
N ASN A 490 -18.31 2.95 -1.67
CA ASN A 490 -18.28 2.49 -3.05
C ASN A 490 -18.40 0.97 -3.17
N LEU A 491 -19.64 0.48 -3.12
CA LEU A 491 -19.96 -0.94 -3.31
C LEU A 491 -20.38 -1.31 -4.74
N PHE A 492 -20.55 -0.33 -5.63
CA PHE A 492 -21.16 -0.54 -6.94
C PHE A 492 -20.14 -0.71 -8.06
N MET A 493 -19.14 0.17 -8.13
CA MET A 493 -18.15 0.15 -9.22
C MET A 493 -17.22 -1.08 -9.21
N PRO A 494 -16.78 -1.63 -8.05
CA PRO A 494 -16.01 -2.86 -8.04
C PRO A 494 -16.70 -4.03 -8.76
N ASP A 495 -18.02 -4.17 -8.58
CA ASP A 495 -18.84 -5.21 -9.22
C ASP A 495 -19.03 -4.95 -10.72
N VAL A 496 -19.37 -3.71 -11.10
CA VAL A 496 -19.52 -3.31 -12.52
C VAL A 496 -18.24 -3.60 -13.30
N LEU A 497 -17.08 -3.31 -12.70
CA LEU A 497 -15.77 -3.52 -13.30
C LEU A 497 -15.25 -4.96 -13.16
N LYS A 498 -15.93 -5.82 -12.39
CA LYS A 498 -15.53 -7.21 -12.11
C LYS A 498 -14.08 -7.32 -11.64
N LEU A 499 -13.68 -6.42 -10.72
CA LEU A 499 -12.30 -6.36 -10.24
C LEU A 499 -11.95 -7.60 -9.40
N PRO A 500 -10.68 -8.06 -9.39
CA PRO A 500 -10.25 -9.07 -8.43
C PRO A 500 -10.66 -8.70 -7.00
N HIS A 501 -11.10 -9.69 -6.23
CA HIS A 501 -11.53 -9.54 -4.83
C HIS A 501 -12.72 -8.58 -4.59
N HIS A 502 -13.49 -8.20 -5.64
CA HIS A 502 -14.61 -7.27 -5.51
C HIS A 502 -15.70 -7.74 -4.52
N GLU A 503 -15.95 -9.04 -4.41
CA GLU A 503 -16.97 -9.59 -3.51
C GLU A 503 -16.67 -9.28 -2.04
N GLU A 504 -15.40 -9.40 -1.63
CA GLU A 504 -14.97 -9.07 -0.27
C GLU A 504 -15.06 -7.57 -0.03
N GLN A 505 -14.60 -6.74 -0.97
CA GLN A 505 -14.76 -5.29 -0.88
C GLN A 505 -16.24 -4.88 -0.74
N ARG A 506 -17.15 -5.51 -1.50
CA ARG A 506 -18.59 -5.29 -1.39
C ARG A 506 -19.13 -5.72 -0.02
N ARG A 507 -18.74 -6.89 0.48
CA ARG A 507 -19.16 -7.38 1.81
C ARG A 507 -18.75 -6.40 2.89
N LEU A 508 -17.49 -5.97 2.90
CA LEU A 508 -16.95 -5.02 3.87
C LEU A 508 -17.61 -3.64 3.77
N THR A 509 -17.82 -3.15 2.56
CA THR A 509 -18.48 -1.86 2.32
C THR A 509 -19.95 -1.90 2.73
N THR A 510 -20.65 -3.02 2.49
CA THR A 510 -22.05 -3.21 2.92
C THR A 510 -22.15 -3.21 4.44
N ALA A 511 -21.29 -3.98 5.12
CA ALA A 511 -21.21 -3.99 6.58
C ALA A 511 -20.88 -2.60 7.15
N TRP A 512 -20.01 -1.84 6.49
CA TRP A 512 -19.71 -0.45 6.88
C TRP A 512 -20.93 0.46 6.76
N ILE A 513 -21.64 0.42 5.63
CA ILE A 513 -22.82 1.25 5.38
C ILE A 513 -23.95 0.94 6.37
N ARG A 514 -24.12 -0.33 6.73
CA ARG A 514 -25.10 -0.83 7.72
C ARG A 514 -24.69 -0.65 9.17
N GLY A 515 -23.47 -0.19 9.44
CA GLY A 515 -23.02 -0.02 10.83
C GLY A 515 -22.58 -1.30 11.55
N GLU A 516 -22.41 -2.38 10.81
CA GLU A 516 -22.03 -3.71 11.34
C GLU A 516 -20.52 -3.84 11.57
N THR A 517 -19.72 -2.90 11.06
CA THR A 517 -18.26 -2.92 11.23
C THR A 517 -17.86 -2.53 12.65
N VAL A 518 -17.07 -3.38 13.29
CA VAL A 518 -16.40 -3.12 14.56
C VAL A 518 -14.90 -2.92 14.30
N LEU A 519 -14.32 -1.89 14.91
CA LEU A 519 -12.90 -1.54 14.81
C LEU A 519 -12.27 -1.63 16.21
N PRO A 520 -11.74 -2.81 16.62
CA PRO A 520 -11.24 -3.04 17.98
C PRO A 520 -10.22 -2.01 18.44
N GLU A 521 -9.33 -1.57 17.55
CA GLU A 521 -8.23 -0.65 17.81
C GLU A 521 -8.70 0.76 18.24
N ILE A 522 -9.93 1.14 17.91
CA ILE A 522 -10.53 2.42 18.28
C ILE A 522 -11.86 2.28 19.00
N ALA A 523 -12.29 1.08 19.39
CA ALA A 523 -13.60 0.84 20.00
C ALA A 523 -13.84 1.61 21.32
N HIS A 524 -12.76 2.03 22.00
CA HIS A 524 -12.81 2.86 23.20
C HIS A 524 -13.14 4.34 22.92
N LEU A 525 -12.97 4.79 21.67
CA LEU A 525 -13.32 6.15 21.21
C LEU A 525 -14.53 6.13 20.27
N TRP A 526 -14.58 5.16 19.36
CA TRP A 526 -15.55 5.07 18.29
C TRP A 526 -16.67 4.10 18.65
N PRO A 527 -17.90 4.60 18.95
CA PRO A 527 -18.96 3.78 19.51
C PRO A 527 -19.48 2.73 18.53
N SER A 528 -20.09 1.68 19.08
CA SER A 528 -20.80 0.66 18.30
C SER A 528 -22.08 1.20 17.65
N GLY A 529 -22.63 0.45 16.70
CA GLY A 529 -23.83 0.82 15.94
C GLY A 529 -23.53 1.60 14.66
N PRO A 530 -24.55 2.16 13.99
CA PRO A 530 -24.39 2.75 12.67
C PRO A 530 -23.67 4.10 12.67
N VAL A 531 -22.94 4.38 11.59
CA VAL A 531 -22.23 5.67 11.39
C VAL A 531 -23.22 6.83 11.41
N SER A 532 -24.40 6.60 10.85
CA SER A 532 -25.55 7.49 10.92
C SER A 532 -26.79 6.68 11.27
N SER A 533 -27.60 7.16 12.20
CA SER A 533 -28.82 6.46 12.64
C SER A 533 -30.09 7.20 12.24
N ILE A 534 -31.21 6.50 12.28
CA ILE A 534 -32.55 7.06 12.20
C ILE A 534 -33.31 6.81 13.50
N GLU A 535 -34.06 7.82 13.93
CA GLU A 535 -34.99 7.74 15.05
C GLU A 535 -36.37 8.22 14.57
N LEU A 536 -37.42 7.54 15.03
CA LEU A 536 -38.79 7.85 14.67
C LEU A 536 -39.55 8.27 15.93
N LEU A 537 -40.05 9.50 15.93
CA LEU A 537 -40.98 10.01 16.93
C LEU A 537 -42.39 9.98 16.34
N ALA A 538 -43.31 9.33 17.05
CA ALA A 538 -44.71 9.22 16.70
C ALA A 538 -45.56 9.30 17.99
N PRO A 539 -46.79 9.83 17.93
CA PRO A 539 -47.77 9.70 19.01
C PRO A 539 -48.01 8.22 19.36
N ALA A 540 -48.32 7.94 20.63
CA ALA A 540 -48.70 6.58 21.06
C ALA A 540 -50.07 6.15 20.51
N GLU A 541 -50.94 7.13 20.24
CA GLU A 541 -52.32 6.92 19.83
C GLU A 541 -52.71 7.91 18.72
N ALA A 542 -53.63 7.50 17.85
CA ALA A 542 -54.25 8.33 16.84
C ALA A 542 -55.74 8.03 16.72
N GLN A 543 -56.53 9.02 16.27
CA GLN A 543 -57.95 8.86 16.00
C GLN A 543 -58.21 8.86 14.49
N PRO A 544 -59.11 8.01 13.97
CA PRO A 544 -59.51 8.07 12.56
C PRO A 544 -60.07 9.45 12.22
N GLY A 545 -59.70 9.97 11.05
CA GLY A 545 -60.08 11.32 10.59
C GLY A 545 -59.21 12.47 11.10
N THR A 546 -58.22 12.19 11.95
CA THR A 546 -57.26 13.22 12.43
C THR A 546 -55.96 13.23 11.63
N THR A 547 -55.23 14.34 11.67
CA THR A 547 -53.88 14.44 11.09
C THR A 547 -52.86 13.92 12.09
N LEU A 548 -52.14 12.88 11.68
CA LEU A 548 -51.03 12.26 12.39
C LEU A 548 -49.71 12.90 11.93
N GLU A 549 -48.94 13.46 12.86
CA GLU A 549 -47.58 13.93 12.61
C GLU A 549 -46.54 12.90 13.05
N LEU A 550 -45.61 12.58 12.14
CA LEU A 550 -44.52 11.64 12.35
C LEU A 550 -43.20 12.37 12.12
N THR A 551 -42.25 12.29 13.04
CA THR A 551 -40.94 12.94 12.88
C THR A 551 -39.84 11.89 12.72
N ALA A 552 -39.18 11.86 11.56
CA ALA A 552 -37.95 11.10 11.39
C ALA A 552 -36.74 12.00 11.67
N ILE A 553 -35.82 11.55 12.50
CA ILE A 553 -34.60 12.26 12.89
C ILE A 553 -33.40 11.42 12.41
N VAL A 554 -32.58 11.99 11.54
CA VAL A 554 -31.34 11.37 11.06
C VAL A 554 -30.17 12.00 11.80
N LYS A 555 -29.28 11.18 12.37
CA LYS A 555 -28.15 11.64 13.20
C LYS A 555 -26.82 11.22 12.57
N ASN A 556 -25.85 12.14 12.49
CA ASN A 556 -24.46 11.80 12.22
C ASN A 556 -23.79 11.42 13.54
N ARG A 557 -23.68 10.11 13.80
CA ARG A 557 -23.21 9.59 15.10
C ARG A 557 -21.70 9.47 15.16
N LYS A 558 -21.07 9.08 14.06
CA LYS A 558 -19.68 8.60 14.08
C LYS A 558 -18.76 9.14 12.98
N ALA A 559 -19.29 9.80 11.95
CA ALA A 559 -18.44 10.36 10.91
C ALA A 559 -17.78 11.65 11.42
N GLY A 560 -16.46 11.76 11.24
CA GLY A 560 -15.73 12.98 11.55
C GLY A 560 -15.93 14.08 10.52
N HIS A 561 -16.43 13.75 9.33
CA HIS A 561 -16.82 14.71 8.30
C HIS A 561 -18.36 14.79 8.21
N ASN A 562 -18.88 15.61 7.29
CA ASN A 562 -20.33 15.71 7.08
C ASN A 562 -20.94 14.38 6.63
N PHE A 563 -22.21 14.16 6.98
CA PHE A 563 -23.00 13.04 6.49
C PHE A 563 -24.23 13.56 5.71
N ILE A 564 -24.41 13.25 4.44
CA ILE A 564 -23.45 12.60 3.54
C ILE A 564 -22.27 13.52 3.20
N THR A 565 -21.24 12.98 2.54
CA THR A 565 -20.12 13.74 1.99
C THR A 565 -19.68 13.16 0.65
N GLY A 566 -18.77 13.85 -0.03
CA GLY A 566 -18.28 13.52 -1.37
C GLY A 566 -18.98 14.37 -2.42
N PRO A 567 -19.15 13.85 -3.65
CA PRO A 567 -19.93 14.52 -4.69
C PRO A 567 -21.44 14.50 -4.34
N LEU A 568 -21.92 15.56 -3.71
CA LEU A 568 -23.31 15.71 -3.25
C LEU A 568 -24.31 15.86 -4.40
N ASP A 569 -23.82 16.08 -5.61
CA ASP A 569 -24.59 16.26 -6.82
C ASP A 569 -25.07 14.94 -7.43
N PHE A 570 -24.46 13.81 -7.05
CA PHE A 570 -24.97 12.49 -7.43
C PHE A 570 -25.08 11.48 -6.28
N LEU A 571 -24.44 11.68 -5.13
CA LEU A 571 -24.57 10.77 -3.99
C LEU A 571 -25.76 11.16 -3.11
N ARG A 572 -26.59 10.18 -2.69
CA ARG A 572 -27.76 10.45 -1.83
C ARG A 572 -27.89 9.47 -0.67
N SER A 573 -28.36 9.98 0.46
CA SER A 573 -28.98 9.19 1.52
C SER A 573 -30.35 9.79 1.85
N TRP A 574 -31.37 8.97 2.06
CA TRP A 574 -32.73 9.47 2.22
C TRP A 574 -33.55 8.59 3.16
N VAL A 575 -34.67 9.13 3.64
CA VAL A 575 -35.63 8.38 4.46
C VAL A 575 -36.71 7.76 3.56
N HIS A 576 -36.96 6.47 3.72
CA HIS A 576 -38.15 5.80 3.19
C HIS A 576 -39.08 5.50 4.35
N LEU A 577 -40.20 6.23 4.44
CA LEU A 577 -41.18 6.09 5.51
C LEU A 577 -42.45 5.44 4.97
N ARG A 578 -42.94 4.43 5.67
CA ARG A 578 -44.17 3.68 5.33
C ARG A 578 -45.08 3.62 6.55
N VAL A 579 -46.37 3.85 6.34
CA VAL A 579 -47.42 3.68 7.36
C VAL A 579 -48.38 2.60 6.88
N MET A 580 -48.47 1.51 7.63
CA MET A 580 -49.41 0.42 7.38
C MET A 580 -50.48 0.38 8.47
N ASP A 581 -51.69 -0.06 8.13
CA ASP A 581 -52.73 -0.37 9.12
C ASP A 581 -52.59 -1.80 9.67
N GLY A 582 -53.43 -2.16 10.65
CA GLY A 582 -53.42 -3.48 11.29
C GLY A 582 -53.79 -4.65 10.38
N ASN A 583 -54.31 -4.38 9.16
CA ASN A 583 -54.55 -5.39 8.13
C ASN A 583 -53.40 -5.47 7.11
N GLY A 584 -52.34 -4.68 7.27
CA GLY A 584 -51.23 -4.59 6.33
C GLY A 584 -51.49 -3.69 5.11
N VAL A 585 -52.54 -2.85 5.14
CA VAL A 585 -52.83 -1.90 4.07
C VAL A 585 -51.90 -0.69 4.19
N LEU A 586 -51.22 -0.33 3.10
CA LEU A 586 -50.39 0.88 3.04
C LEU A 586 -51.28 2.13 3.04
N LEU A 587 -51.17 2.94 4.09
CA LEU A 587 -51.90 4.19 4.24
C LEU A 587 -51.14 5.39 3.67
N ALA A 588 -49.81 5.37 3.81
CA ALA A 588 -48.94 6.44 3.32
C ALA A 588 -47.51 5.95 3.09
N GLU A 589 -46.82 6.59 2.15
CA GLU A 589 -45.43 6.31 1.82
C GLU A 589 -44.72 7.58 1.37
N TRP A 590 -43.48 7.76 1.82
CA TRP A 590 -42.57 8.80 1.35
C TRP A 590 -41.19 8.20 1.13
N GLY A 591 -40.46 8.63 0.10
CA GLY A 591 -39.11 8.13 -0.17
C GLY A 591 -39.04 6.72 -0.75
N GLY A 592 -40.14 6.23 -1.31
CA GLY A 592 -40.15 5.01 -2.13
C GLY A 592 -39.28 5.18 -3.39
N ILE A 593 -38.99 4.07 -4.07
CA ILE A 593 -38.32 4.11 -5.37
C ILE A 593 -39.37 3.86 -6.45
N ASP A 594 -39.42 4.74 -7.44
CA ASP A 594 -40.27 4.56 -8.61
C ASP A 594 -39.82 3.33 -9.42
N PRO A 595 -40.70 2.37 -9.73
CA PRO A 595 -40.29 1.14 -10.39
C PRO A 595 -39.83 1.34 -11.85
N ALA A 596 -40.26 2.42 -12.52
CA ALA A 596 -39.95 2.67 -13.93
C ALA A 596 -38.67 3.49 -14.10
N THR A 597 -38.62 4.65 -13.46
CA THR A 597 -37.49 5.59 -13.51
C THR A 597 -36.39 5.21 -12.54
N ARG A 598 -36.71 4.43 -11.50
CA ARG A 598 -35.81 4.08 -10.37
C ARG A 598 -35.34 5.30 -9.58
N GLU A 599 -36.03 6.42 -9.69
CA GLU A 599 -35.78 7.61 -8.91
C GLU A 599 -36.48 7.57 -7.55
N ILE A 600 -36.05 8.44 -6.63
CA ILE A 600 -36.70 8.58 -5.32
C ILE A 600 -38.01 9.32 -5.53
N LEU A 601 -39.07 8.86 -4.88
CA LEU A 601 -40.38 9.49 -4.84
C LEU A 601 -40.52 10.29 -3.55
N ASP A 602 -40.95 11.55 -3.63
CA ASP A 602 -41.38 12.27 -2.43
C ASP A 602 -42.65 11.63 -1.88
N GLU A 603 -43.59 11.30 -2.76
CA GLU A 603 -44.86 10.59 -2.49
C GLU A 603 -45.15 9.68 -3.71
N PRO A 604 -46.01 8.66 -3.58
CA PRO A 604 -46.40 7.81 -4.71
C PRO A 604 -46.78 8.65 -5.95
N GLY A 605 -46.14 8.36 -7.07
CA GLY A 605 -46.34 9.07 -8.34
C GLY A 605 -45.64 10.43 -8.49
N HIS A 606 -44.94 10.92 -7.46
CA HIS A 606 -44.27 12.22 -7.48
C HIS A 606 -42.76 12.07 -7.26
N ILE A 607 -41.99 12.20 -8.35
CA ILE A 607 -40.52 12.13 -8.32
C ILE A 607 -39.97 13.28 -7.46
N HIS A 608 -39.00 12.93 -6.60
CA HIS A 608 -38.29 13.87 -5.75
C HIS A 608 -37.52 14.90 -6.59
N THR A 609 -37.77 16.18 -6.32
CA THR A 609 -37.06 17.29 -6.96
C THR A 609 -35.90 17.75 -6.07
N PRO A 610 -34.65 17.80 -6.57
CA PRO A 610 -33.53 18.17 -5.74
C PRO A 610 -33.60 19.58 -5.16
N GLY A 611 -33.11 19.75 -3.92
CA GLY A 611 -33.05 21.07 -3.26
C GLY A 611 -34.40 21.62 -2.79
N ARG A 612 -35.42 20.76 -2.71
CA ARG A 612 -36.76 21.09 -2.19
C ARG A 612 -36.70 21.66 -0.75
N PRO A 613 -37.67 22.51 -0.34
CA PRO A 613 -37.78 22.96 1.04
C PRO A 613 -37.78 21.81 2.05
N ARG A 614 -37.14 22.02 3.20
CA ARG A 614 -36.93 20.98 4.24
C ARG A 614 -38.21 20.51 4.92
N ASP A 615 -39.35 21.14 4.67
CA ASP A 615 -40.66 20.81 5.22
C ASP A 615 -41.58 20.12 4.19
N ALA A 616 -41.07 19.83 2.98
CA ALA A 616 -41.83 19.21 1.90
C ALA A 616 -41.21 17.89 1.42
N GLY A 617 -42.06 16.90 1.12
CA GLY A 617 -41.64 15.61 0.58
C GLY A 617 -40.87 14.75 1.58
N THR A 618 -39.93 13.95 1.07
CA THR A 618 -39.08 13.10 1.92
C THR A 618 -37.75 13.76 2.27
N LEU A 619 -37.17 13.36 3.40
CA LEU A 619 -35.81 13.77 3.76
C LEU A 619 -34.81 13.13 2.80
N VAL A 620 -34.20 13.95 1.95
CA VAL A 620 -33.06 13.58 1.09
C VAL A 620 -31.85 14.43 1.46
N LEU A 621 -30.75 13.77 1.82
CA LEU A 621 -29.44 14.40 1.99
C LEU A 621 -28.72 14.42 0.65
N GLU A 622 -28.45 15.62 0.14
CA GLU A 622 -27.93 15.87 -1.20
C GLU A 622 -27.50 17.34 -1.38
N GLY A 623 -27.00 17.69 -2.57
CA GLY A 623 -26.73 19.07 -2.98
C GLY A 623 -27.18 19.36 -4.40
N VAL A 624 -27.40 20.64 -4.70
CA VAL A 624 -27.75 21.12 -6.03
C VAL A 624 -26.68 22.11 -6.49
N PRO A 625 -25.60 21.64 -7.15
CA PRO A 625 -24.64 22.54 -7.76
C PRO A 625 -25.30 23.34 -8.86
N LEU A 626 -24.99 24.63 -8.93
CA LEU A 626 -25.51 25.54 -9.94
C LEU A 626 -24.39 26.06 -10.83
N ASP A 627 -24.70 26.28 -12.10
CA ASP A 627 -23.83 26.97 -13.03
C ASP A 627 -23.92 28.51 -12.91
N GLU A 628 -23.19 29.22 -13.75
CA GLU A 628 -23.17 30.70 -13.77
C GLU A 628 -24.54 31.33 -14.10
N ALA A 629 -25.42 30.60 -14.78
CA ALA A 629 -26.78 31.01 -15.11
C ALA A 629 -27.80 30.60 -14.03
N GLY A 630 -27.34 30.01 -12.92
CA GLY A 630 -28.19 29.51 -11.85
C GLY A 630 -28.93 28.21 -12.19
N GLN A 631 -28.53 27.50 -13.25
CA GLN A 631 -29.14 26.23 -13.65
C GLN A 631 -28.49 25.05 -12.91
N PRO A 632 -29.26 24.01 -12.52
CA PRO A 632 -28.71 22.81 -11.92
C PRO A 632 -27.73 22.06 -12.81
N ILE A 633 -26.60 21.65 -12.24
CA ILE A 633 -25.63 20.77 -12.90
C ILE A 633 -25.98 19.32 -12.57
N VAL A 634 -26.33 18.54 -13.60
CA VAL A 634 -26.81 17.15 -13.45
C VAL A 634 -25.85 16.09 -14.02
N ARG A 635 -24.84 16.51 -14.79
CA ARG A 635 -23.82 15.59 -15.37
C ARG A 635 -22.45 15.69 -14.71
N HIS A 636 -22.37 16.28 -13.51
CA HIS A 636 -21.11 16.51 -12.79
C HIS A 636 -20.12 17.41 -13.58
N GLU A 637 -20.62 18.42 -14.28
CA GLU A 637 -19.83 19.39 -15.05
C GLU A 637 -19.14 20.40 -14.12
N LEU A 638 -18.19 19.94 -13.29
CA LEU A 638 -17.55 20.72 -12.23
C LEU A 638 -16.93 22.04 -12.71
N TRP A 639 -16.46 22.10 -13.97
CA TRP A 639 -15.90 23.29 -14.60
C TRP A 639 -16.94 24.35 -15.00
N ARG A 640 -18.22 24.10 -14.73
CA ARG A 640 -19.33 25.06 -14.87
C ARG A 640 -19.87 25.52 -13.53
N LYS A 641 -19.44 24.90 -12.41
CA LYS A 641 -20.00 25.15 -11.08
C LYS A 641 -19.62 26.53 -10.53
N ALA A 642 -20.64 27.38 -10.36
CA ALA A 642 -20.55 28.71 -9.75
C ALA A 642 -20.95 28.74 -8.28
N GLY A 643 -21.81 27.83 -7.87
CA GLY A 643 -22.22 27.72 -6.49
C GLY A 643 -23.09 26.50 -6.25
N GLY A 644 -24.01 26.62 -5.30
CA GLY A 644 -25.02 25.61 -5.07
C GLY A 644 -26.10 26.11 -4.14
N SER A 645 -27.28 25.53 -4.24
CA SER A 645 -28.40 25.73 -3.35
C SER A 645 -28.82 24.39 -2.73
N GLY A 646 -29.65 24.43 -1.70
CA GLY A 646 -30.29 23.22 -1.17
C GLY A 646 -29.36 22.16 -0.56
N ASN A 647 -28.08 22.48 -0.26
CA ASN A 647 -27.17 21.52 0.37
C ASN A 647 -27.72 21.07 1.74
N ARG A 648 -28.16 19.82 1.81
CA ARG A 648 -28.69 19.18 3.02
C ARG A 648 -27.73 18.09 3.47
N VAL A 649 -26.86 18.44 4.41
CA VAL A 649 -25.90 17.53 5.06
C VAL A 649 -25.98 17.69 6.57
N ILE A 650 -25.43 16.73 7.30
CA ILE A 650 -25.47 16.63 8.75
C ILE A 650 -24.03 16.68 9.28
N PHE A 651 -23.70 17.76 9.99
CA PHE A 651 -22.39 17.97 10.59
C PHE A 651 -22.02 16.89 11.63
N PRO A 652 -20.73 16.68 11.92
CA PRO A 652 -20.29 15.72 12.94
C PRO A 652 -20.95 15.96 14.31
N GLY A 653 -21.71 14.98 14.82
CA GLY A 653 -22.42 15.08 16.10
C GLY A 653 -23.78 15.79 16.04
N TYR A 654 -24.24 16.21 14.85
CA TYR A 654 -25.53 16.87 14.66
C TYR A 654 -26.60 15.91 14.13
N ALA A 655 -27.84 16.42 14.07
CA ALA A 655 -28.99 15.73 13.53
C ALA A 655 -29.80 16.67 12.60
N ASP A 656 -30.52 16.07 11.67
CA ASP A 656 -31.55 16.74 10.87
C ASP A 656 -32.87 15.96 11.04
N LYS A 657 -34.01 16.61 10.81
CA LYS A 657 -35.32 16.00 10.98
C LYS A 657 -36.28 16.38 9.85
N GLN A 658 -37.26 15.52 9.63
CA GLN A 658 -38.38 15.74 8.71
C GLN A 658 -39.68 15.37 9.41
N VAL A 659 -40.68 16.22 9.27
CA VAL A 659 -42.04 15.95 9.73
C VAL A 659 -42.86 15.48 8.54
N TYR A 660 -43.51 14.33 8.69
CA TYR A 660 -44.44 13.73 7.74
C TYR A 660 -45.84 13.83 8.31
N ARG A 661 -46.83 14.14 7.47
CA ARG A 661 -48.22 14.34 7.88
C ARG A 661 -49.12 13.39 7.13
N LEU A 662 -49.87 12.58 7.86
CA LEU A 662 -50.87 11.66 7.31
C LEU A 662 -52.24 12.02 7.87
N ASN A 663 -53.24 12.18 7.00
CA ASN A 663 -54.63 12.16 7.45
C ASN A 663 -55.06 10.71 7.62
N VAL A 664 -55.31 10.28 8.87
CA VAL A 664 -55.66 8.88 9.18
C VAL A 664 -57.03 8.58 8.58
N PRO A 665 -57.16 7.60 7.66
CA PRO A 665 -58.46 7.28 7.06
C PRO A 665 -59.48 6.82 8.10
N ALA A 666 -60.76 7.17 7.92
CA ALA A 666 -61.84 6.80 8.85
C ALA A 666 -61.96 5.27 9.06
N GLY A 667 -61.61 4.48 8.05
CA GLY A 667 -61.63 3.01 8.09
C GLY A 667 -60.32 2.36 8.54
N ALA A 668 -59.30 3.13 8.93
CA ALA A 668 -58.00 2.57 9.32
C ALA A 668 -58.14 1.64 10.54
N ARG A 669 -57.54 0.45 10.46
CA ARG A 669 -57.51 -0.52 11.57
C ARG A 669 -56.22 -0.37 12.37
N GLY A 670 -56.33 -0.38 13.69
CA GLY A 670 -55.18 -0.33 14.58
C GLY A 670 -54.56 -1.71 14.87
N PRO A 671 -53.31 -1.76 15.35
CA PRO A 671 -52.38 -0.62 15.43
C PRO A 671 -51.89 -0.21 14.03
N LEU A 672 -51.52 1.07 13.86
CA LEU A 672 -50.75 1.49 12.69
C LEU A 672 -49.29 1.16 12.92
N THR A 673 -48.63 0.58 11.93
CA THR A 673 -47.19 0.32 11.95
C THR A 673 -46.49 1.36 11.07
N VAL A 674 -45.65 2.20 11.70
CA VAL A 674 -44.82 3.18 11.00
C VAL A 674 -43.39 2.67 10.97
N THR A 675 -42.83 2.51 9.78
CA THR A 675 -41.42 2.12 9.58
C THR A 675 -40.70 3.21 8.80
N ALA A 676 -39.51 3.60 9.26
CA ALA A 676 -38.64 4.56 8.60
C ALA A 676 -37.25 3.94 8.38
N ASP A 677 -36.85 3.81 7.12
CA ASP A 677 -35.58 3.24 6.68
C ASP A 677 -34.67 4.36 6.18
N LEU A 678 -33.46 4.49 6.74
CA LEU A 678 -32.44 5.39 6.20
C LEU A 678 -31.66 4.68 5.10
N ASN A 679 -31.95 5.02 3.85
CA ASN A 679 -31.38 4.37 2.67
C ASN A 679 -30.18 5.14 2.10
N PHE A 680 -29.37 4.45 1.32
CA PHE A 680 -28.21 4.98 0.62
C PHE A 680 -28.11 4.48 -0.82
N ARG A 681 -27.74 5.39 -1.73
CA ARG A 681 -27.32 5.08 -3.11
C ARG A 681 -26.12 5.92 -3.49
N ARG A 682 -25.20 5.30 -4.23
CA ARG A 682 -23.99 5.97 -4.69
C ARG A 682 -24.27 7.03 -5.74
N TYR A 683 -25.19 6.76 -6.67
CA TYR A 683 -25.50 7.65 -7.79
C TYR A 683 -26.99 7.95 -7.88
N ARG A 684 -27.32 9.16 -8.30
CA ARG A 684 -28.64 9.51 -8.83
C ARG A 684 -28.90 8.66 -10.06
N GLN A 685 -30.12 8.15 -10.21
CA GLN A 685 -30.43 7.38 -11.41
C GLN A 685 -30.36 8.26 -12.66
N GLU A 686 -30.86 9.50 -12.58
CA GLU A 686 -30.73 10.52 -13.62
C GLU A 686 -29.27 10.67 -14.09
N PHE A 687 -28.32 10.80 -13.15
CA PHE A 687 -26.90 10.93 -13.48
C PHE A 687 -26.38 9.71 -14.26
N LEU A 688 -26.71 8.48 -13.83
CA LEU A 688 -26.30 7.27 -14.56
C LEU A 688 -26.91 7.25 -15.97
N ASN A 689 -28.20 7.56 -16.10
CA ASN A 689 -28.91 7.59 -17.38
C ASN A 689 -28.32 8.64 -18.34
N LEU A 690 -27.85 9.78 -17.83
CA LEU A 690 -27.28 10.85 -18.64
C LEU A 690 -25.82 10.62 -19.02
N VAL A 691 -25.02 10.02 -18.14
CA VAL A 691 -23.55 9.97 -18.27
C VAL A 691 -23.08 8.60 -18.76
N VAL A 692 -23.77 7.52 -18.37
CA VAL A 692 -23.42 6.13 -18.70
C VAL A 692 -24.69 5.27 -18.90
N PRO A 693 -25.57 5.62 -19.86
CA PRO A 693 -26.92 5.04 -20.02
C PRO A 693 -26.93 3.51 -20.15
N ASP A 694 -25.88 2.93 -20.73
CA ASP A 694 -25.83 1.51 -21.07
C ASP A 694 -25.08 0.67 -20.03
N MET A 695 -24.38 1.29 -19.07
CA MET A 695 -23.46 0.61 -18.15
C MET A 695 -24.13 -0.49 -17.33
N GLU A 696 -25.31 -0.24 -16.77
CA GLU A 696 -26.01 -1.23 -15.95
C GLU A 696 -26.51 -2.40 -16.78
N ARG A 697 -27.00 -2.12 -17.99
CA ARG A 697 -27.48 -3.14 -18.94
C ARG A 697 -26.34 -4.02 -19.44
N GLU A 698 -25.22 -3.42 -19.83
CA GLU A 698 -24.06 -4.11 -20.38
C GLU A 698 -23.28 -4.90 -19.31
N SER A 699 -23.14 -4.35 -18.11
CA SER A 699 -22.47 -5.05 -17.01
C SER A 699 -23.34 -6.14 -16.37
N GLY A 700 -24.67 -6.01 -16.47
CA GLY A 700 -25.63 -6.82 -15.73
C GLY A 700 -25.71 -6.47 -14.24
N VAL A 701 -25.05 -5.39 -13.81
CA VAL A 701 -25.01 -4.95 -12.41
C VAL A 701 -25.77 -3.64 -12.28
N TYR A 702 -26.82 -3.67 -11.48
CA TYR A 702 -27.67 -2.51 -11.18
C TYR A 702 -27.29 -1.91 -9.84
N GLN A 703 -27.33 -0.58 -9.71
CA GLN A 703 -26.96 0.06 -8.46
C GLN A 703 -27.85 -0.41 -7.29
N PRO A 704 -27.25 -0.84 -6.17
CA PRO A 704 -28.03 -1.31 -5.03
C PRO A 704 -28.57 -0.15 -4.20
N THR A 705 -29.77 -0.33 -3.63
CA THR A 705 -30.21 0.44 -2.46
C THR A 705 -29.80 -0.31 -1.20
N ILE A 706 -29.09 0.35 -0.29
CA ILE A 706 -28.74 -0.24 1.01
C ILE A 706 -29.43 0.54 2.13
N THR A 707 -30.21 -0.14 2.94
CA THR A 707 -30.73 0.39 4.21
C THR A 707 -29.62 0.41 5.24
N LYS A 708 -29.31 1.60 5.76
CA LYS A 708 -28.24 1.87 6.73
C LYS A 708 -28.68 1.59 8.15
N ASP A 709 -29.91 1.97 8.47
CA ASP A 709 -30.53 1.87 9.78
C ASP A 709 -32.06 1.97 9.60
N SER A 710 -32.81 1.43 10.55
CA SER A 710 -34.28 1.38 10.49
C SER A 710 -34.89 1.65 11.87
N ALA A 711 -36.00 2.39 11.89
CA ALA A 711 -36.79 2.63 13.09
C ALA A 711 -38.26 2.27 12.83
N SER A 712 -38.92 1.64 13.81
CA SER A 712 -40.34 1.30 13.75
C SER A 712 -41.09 1.74 15.00
N ARG A 713 -42.35 2.13 14.85
CA ARG A 713 -43.29 2.50 15.92
C ARG A 713 -44.68 1.96 15.61
N GLU A 714 -45.35 1.48 16.64
CA GLU A 714 -46.78 1.16 16.59
C GLU A 714 -47.58 2.30 17.21
N ILE A 715 -48.73 2.62 16.60
CA ILE A 715 -49.64 3.67 17.03
C ILE A 715 -51.01 3.05 17.20
N ALA A 716 -51.56 3.09 18.41
CA ALA A 716 -52.88 2.55 18.67
C ALA A 716 -53.96 3.44 18.02
N ILE A 717 -54.95 2.83 17.35
CA ILE A 717 -56.11 3.56 16.86
C ILE A 717 -57.18 3.57 17.96
N GLN A 718 -57.47 4.74 18.51
CA GLN A 718 -58.60 4.88 19.43
C GLN A 718 -59.91 4.81 18.65
N PRO A 719 -60.95 4.15 19.21
CA PRO A 719 -62.29 4.23 18.63
C PRO A 719 -62.72 5.70 18.56
N ALA A 720 -63.34 6.10 17.45
CA ALA A 720 -63.90 7.43 17.33
C ALA A 720 -64.80 7.72 18.55
N ALA A 721 -64.55 8.82 19.26
CA ALA A 721 -65.34 9.19 20.41
C ALA A 721 -66.81 9.29 19.98
N THR A 722 -67.63 8.33 20.41
CA THR A 722 -69.08 8.42 20.23
C THR A 722 -69.53 9.67 20.97
N ALA A 723 -69.91 10.71 20.23
CA ALA A 723 -70.58 11.87 20.79
C ALA A 723 -71.80 11.36 21.55
N ARG A 724 -71.72 11.31 22.88
CA ARG A 724 -72.89 11.11 23.74
C ARG A 724 -73.75 12.35 23.56
N THR A 725 -74.68 12.30 22.63
CA THR A 725 -75.84 13.19 22.60
C THR A 725 -76.60 12.98 23.89
N ALA A 726 -76.39 13.88 24.85
CA ALA A 726 -77.27 14.03 26.00
C ALA A 726 -78.63 14.51 25.48
N LEU A 727 -79.54 13.56 25.25
CA LEU A 727 -80.96 13.85 25.08
C LEU A 727 -81.48 14.39 26.41
N ALA A 728 -81.64 15.72 26.48
CA ALA A 728 -82.40 16.36 27.53
C ALA A 728 -83.88 15.96 27.37
N SER A 729 -84.41 15.19 28.31
CA SER A 729 -85.84 14.96 28.46
C SER A 729 -86.54 16.27 28.86
N PRO A 730 -87.65 16.67 28.21
CA PRO A 730 -88.47 17.76 28.69
C PRO A 730 -89.37 17.25 29.83
N HIS A 731 -89.22 17.84 31.02
CA HIS A 731 -90.18 17.68 32.11
C HIS A 731 -91.51 18.32 31.71
N VAL A 732 -92.54 17.48 31.59
CA VAL A 732 -93.95 17.89 31.49
C VAL A 732 -94.44 18.31 32.88
N ALA A 733 -95.00 19.51 32.94
CA ALA A 733 -95.81 19.99 34.06
C ALA A 733 -97.25 19.47 33.93
N ALA A 734 -97.82 18.92 35.00
CA ALA A 734 -99.19 19.19 35.48
C ALA A 734 -99.60 18.27 36.64
N ARG A 735 -99.94 18.94 37.76
CA ARG A 735 -100.81 18.54 38.89
C ARG A 735 -100.37 17.43 39.84
#